data_AF-A0A7G3ADA0-F1
#
_entry.id   AF-A0A7G3ADA0-F1
#
_cell.length_a   1.000
_cell.length_b   1.000
_cell.length_c   1.000
_cell.angle_alpha   90.00
_cell.angle_beta   90.00
_cell.angle_gamma   90.00
#
_symmetry.space_group_name_H-M   'P 1'
#
loop_
_entity.id
_entity.type
_entity.pdbx_description
1 polymer ?
#
loop_
_entity_poly.entity_id
_entity_poly.type
_entity_poly.pdbx_seq_one_letter_code
_entity_poly.pdbx_strand_id
1 'polypeptide(L)'
;MSAKAIREASGKELINKYLAPGSNAAKCNFVSVDETTDWDNLIACNPWLKTMPLVAKPDQLIKRRGKLGLITVNKNIKEVKEWITARMGKEQTIGVTVGTLRNFIIEPFLPHKDDQEAYVCIYSHRSADTILFYHQGGVDIGDVDAKALKLDIPVGHATTAEEIERVLLKEIAPTKKKFVANFVYNLYQLYVDLYFTYLEINPLVVTDEQIYILDLAAKLDSTADFICRQKWGNIDYPPPFGRDAYPEEAYIADLDAKSGASLKLTILNRNGRIWTMVAGGGASVIYSDTICDLGGASELANYGEYSGAPSEQQTYEYAKTILTLMTSSPKHPEGKVLITGGGIANFTNVAATFRGIISALREFQPRLVEHNVSIFVRRAGPNYQEGLRKMREIGKSLGIPLHVFGPETHMTAICGMALNKKPIPQACNVNFATANFLLPGGQQQQEALKQQNQTLEKDSSVTSACQTPFEADLHNFSAGAFSTTSVVDGVRGGKMFSKTTKAIVWGMQTRAVQSMLDFDFICRREEPSVVAMVYPFTGDHKQKFYWGHKEILIPVYKKMSDAMTKHKEADVLVNFASLRSAYESTVEVLEYPQIRTVAIIAEGIPENMTRKLIVMAQEKGVSIIGPATVGGVKPGCFKIGNTGGMLDNILHSKLYRPGSVAYVSRSGGMSNELNNIISKATDGVAEGVAIGGDRYPGTTFMDHILRYQADPDIKMIVLLGEVGGVEEYEVCQSLREKRVTKPLIAWCIGTCAGMFKSEVQFGHAGSCANSERETASTKNKALKEAGAYVPASFDTLGDLIGNVYTELVKKGYIVPVQEVPPPTVPMDYSWARELGLIRKPASFMTSICDERGQELLYAGMPISDVLNKNVGIGGVISLLWFQKCLPPYVCKFFEMCLMVTADHGPAVSGAHNTIVCARAGKDLVSSLVSGLLTIGDRFGGALDGAARQFSEAYDSNLHPMEFVNAMRKKGLLIMGIGHRVKSINNPDIRVKIIKEFVMENFPAKPLLEYALEVEKITTSKKPNLILNVDGVIATSFVDMLRNCGSFTSDEAQEYINIGAINSLFVLGRSIGFIGHYMDQKRLKQGLYRHPWDDISYVLPEQFN
;
A
#
# COMPACT_ATOMS: atom_id res chain seq x y z
N MET A 1 12.25 -3.55 4.57
CA MET A 1 11.85 -4.91 4.97
C MET A 1 13.02 -5.82 4.64
N SER A 2 13.75 -6.33 5.64
CA SER A 2 14.99 -7.11 5.47
C SER A 2 15.48 -7.70 6.80
N ALA A 3 16.50 -8.56 6.76
CA ALA A 3 17.39 -8.81 7.89
C ALA A 3 17.98 -7.48 8.45
N LYS A 4 17.74 -7.18 9.72
CA LYS A 4 18.27 -6.00 10.43
C LYS A 4 19.11 -6.40 11.63
N ALA A 5 20.25 -5.75 11.80
CA ALA A 5 21.08 -5.92 12.99
C ALA A 5 20.39 -5.36 14.24
N ILE A 6 20.63 -6.01 15.39
CA ILE A 6 20.19 -5.56 16.71
C ILE A 6 21.40 -5.26 17.61
N ARG A 7 21.17 -4.47 18.66
CA ARG A 7 22.16 -4.23 19.72
C ARG A 7 22.51 -5.53 20.43
N GLU A 8 23.73 -5.60 20.95
CA GLU A 8 24.19 -6.74 21.74
C GLU A 8 23.31 -6.95 22.98
N ALA A 9 22.98 -5.86 23.68
CA ALA A 9 22.08 -5.88 24.82
C ALA A 9 20.71 -6.50 24.47
N SER A 10 20.11 -6.10 23.35
CA SER A 10 18.81 -6.63 22.89
C SER A 10 18.87 -8.11 22.55
N GLY A 11 19.95 -8.57 21.91
CA GLY A 11 20.14 -9.99 21.63
C GLY A 11 20.34 -10.82 22.90
N LYS A 12 21.14 -10.34 23.86
CA LYS A 12 21.35 -10.99 25.17
C LYS A 12 20.06 -11.00 25.99
N GLU A 13 19.21 -9.98 25.88
CA GLU A 13 17.88 -9.95 26.50
C GLU A 13 16.96 -11.05 25.94
N LEU A 14 16.92 -11.23 24.62
CA LEU A 14 16.14 -12.29 23.97
C LEU A 14 16.62 -13.69 24.40
N ILE A 15 17.95 -13.91 24.44
CA ILE A 15 18.52 -15.17 24.92
C ILE A 15 18.15 -15.43 26.38
N ASN A 16 18.31 -14.43 27.27
CA ASN A 16 17.91 -14.55 28.68
C ASN A 16 16.42 -14.87 28.90
N LYS A 17 15.53 -14.41 28.01
CA LYS A 17 14.08 -14.63 28.12
C LYS A 17 13.61 -15.96 27.53
N TYR A 18 14.23 -16.42 26.45
CA TYR A 18 13.68 -17.49 25.60
C TYR A 18 14.59 -18.72 25.42
N LEU A 19 15.84 -18.69 25.87
CA LEU A 19 16.69 -19.89 25.82
C LEU A 19 16.17 -20.94 26.81
N ALA A 20 16.10 -22.19 26.38
CA ALA A 20 15.49 -23.26 27.15
C ALA A 20 16.17 -23.45 28.53
N PRO A 21 15.40 -23.70 29.61
CA PRO A 21 15.96 -24.03 30.91
C PRO A 21 16.73 -25.35 30.85
N GLY A 22 17.86 -25.44 31.56
CA GLY A 22 18.74 -26.62 31.50
C GLY A 22 19.74 -26.62 30.34
N SER A 23 19.90 -25.51 29.62
CA SER A 23 20.90 -25.31 28.55
C SER A 23 22.33 -25.07 29.04
N ASN A 24 22.60 -25.16 30.36
CA ASN A 24 23.87 -24.80 31.02
C ASN A 24 24.37 -23.35 30.76
N ALA A 25 23.59 -22.51 30.09
CA ALA A 25 23.91 -21.11 29.88
C ALA A 25 23.79 -20.31 31.18
N ALA A 26 24.85 -19.57 31.52
CA ALA A 26 24.80 -18.55 32.55
C ALA A 26 23.92 -17.39 32.09
N LYS A 27 23.13 -16.81 33.00
CA LYS A 27 22.33 -15.61 32.71
C LYS A 27 23.26 -14.45 32.35
N CYS A 28 23.02 -13.83 31.20
CA CYS A 28 23.75 -12.64 30.76
C CYS A 28 23.33 -11.45 31.64
N ASN A 29 24.14 -11.09 32.64
CA ASN A 29 23.92 -9.89 33.42
C ASN A 29 24.60 -8.71 32.72
N PHE A 30 23.84 -7.69 32.37
CA PHE A 30 24.35 -6.49 31.70
C PHE A 30 23.51 -5.26 32.04
N VAL A 31 24.07 -4.08 31.83
CA VAL A 31 23.33 -2.81 31.77
C VAL A 31 23.76 -2.00 30.55
N SER A 32 22.81 -1.32 29.92
CA SER A 32 23.10 -0.33 28.87
C SER A 32 23.31 1.05 29.49
N VAL A 33 24.21 1.84 28.92
CA VAL A 33 24.57 3.20 29.38
C VAL A 33 24.70 4.14 28.20
N ASP A 34 23.98 5.25 28.27
CA ASP A 34 23.95 6.33 27.29
C ASP A 34 24.16 7.72 27.94
N GLU A 35 24.06 8.78 27.14
CA GLU A 35 24.17 10.18 27.59
C GLU A 35 23.10 10.59 28.62
N THR A 36 21.97 9.86 28.72
CA THR A 36 20.83 10.18 29.62
C THR A 36 20.83 9.38 30.93
N THR A 37 21.79 8.46 31.09
CA THR A 37 21.78 7.46 32.15
C THR A 37 22.11 8.06 33.53
N ASP A 38 21.14 7.97 34.45
CA ASP A 38 21.36 8.22 35.88
C ASP A 38 22.15 7.06 36.51
N TRP A 39 23.43 7.32 36.78
CA TRP A 39 24.35 6.36 37.38
C TRP A 39 23.97 5.91 38.79
N ASP A 40 23.38 6.79 39.61
CA ASP A 40 23.12 6.46 41.01
C ASP A 40 21.89 5.53 41.10
N ASN A 41 20.86 5.80 40.28
CA ASN A 41 19.74 4.90 40.08
C ASN A 41 20.16 3.57 39.42
N LEU A 42 21.01 3.61 38.37
CA LEU A 42 21.51 2.42 37.68
C LEU A 42 22.20 1.45 38.67
N ILE A 43 23.05 1.99 39.55
CA ILE A 43 23.80 1.23 40.54
C ILE A 43 22.91 0.79 41.72
N ALA A 44 21.85 1.53 42.05
CA ALA A 44 20.85 1.11 43.03
C ALA A 44 20.03 -0.10 42.53
N CYS A 45 19.58 -0.07 41.27
CA CYS A 45 18.87 -1.19 40.65
C CYS A 45 19.77 -2.41 40.36
N ASN A 46 21.09 -2.22 40.23
CA ASN A 46 22.05 -3.28 39.88
C ASN A 46 23.21 -3.39 40.89
N PRO A 47 22.98 -3.93 42.11
CA PRO A 47 24.00 -3.97 43.16
C PRO A 47 25.30 -4.70 42.79
N TRP A 48 25.23 -5.64 41.85
CA TRP A 48 26.38 -6.41 41.35
C TRP A 48 27.47 -5.53 40.72
N LEU A 49 27.11 -4.33 40.22
CA LEU A 49 28.07 -3.34 39.72
C LEU A 49 29.08 -2.88 40.80
N LYS A 50 28.71 -2.94 42.09
CA LYS A 50 29.60 -2.57 43.20
C LYS A 50 30.50 -3.71 43.67
N THR A 51 30.09 -4.97 43.49
CA THR A 51 30.71 -6.13 44.14
C THR A 51 31.56 -6.98 43.20
N MET A 52 31.33 -6.90 41.89
CA MET A 52 32.06 -7.68 40.89
C MET A 52 33.02 -6.80 40.08
N PRO A 53 34.17 -7.33 39.61
CA PRO A 53 34.92 -6.69 38.54
C PRO A 53 34.06 -6.66 37.26
N LEU A 54 34.30 -5.67 36.39
CA LEU A 54 33.45 -5.34 35.26
C LEU A 54 34.22 -5.28 33.94
N VAL A 55 33.48 -5.45 32.84
CA VAL A 55 33.85 -5.17 31.47
C VAL A 55 32.94 -4.06 30.95
N ALA A 56 33.46 -3.14 30.13
CA ALA A 56 32.64 -2.19 29.40
C ALA A 56 33.13 -2.01 27.96
N LYS A 57 32.17 -1.92 27.03
CA LYS A 57 32.41 -1.82 25.58
C LYS A 57 31.25 -1.06 24.90
N PRO A 58 31.46 -0.39 23.75
CA PRO A 58 30.38 0.30 23.04
C PRO A 58 29.43 -0.71 22.39
N ASP A 59 28.13 -0.40 22.40
CA ASP A 59 27.06 -1.21 21.81
C ASP A 59 26.33 -0.40 20.71
N GLN A 60 27.04 -0.27 19.59
CA GLN A 60 26.67 0.47 18.37
C GLN A 60 27.10 -0.30 17.10
N LEU A 61 26.91 -1.62 17.09
CA LEU A 61 27.27 -2.52 15.97
C LEU A 61 28.76 -2.52 15.56
N ILE A 62 29.65 -2.06 16.43
CA ILE A 62 31.09 -2.03 16.17
C ILE A 62 31.67 -3.45 16.30
N LYS A 63 32.20 -4.01 15.21
CA LYS A 63 32.95 -5.27 15.22
C LYS A 63 34.41 -5.06 15.66
N ARG A 64 35.08 -6.12 16.13
CA ARG A 64 36.52 -6.14 16.51
C ARG A 64 36.91 -5.12 17.60
N ARG A 65 35.98 -4.77 18.49
CA ARG A 65 36.14 -3.78 19.60
C ARG A 65 37.44 -3.94 20.40
N GLY A 66 37.85 -5.18 20.69
CA GLY A 66 39.11 -5.47 21.41
C GLY A 66 40.36 -4.96 20.68
N LYS A 67 40.48 -5.24 19.37
CA LYS A 67 41.62 -4.77 18.54
C LYS A 67 41.65 -3.26 18.33
N LEU A 68 40.52 -2.58 18.53
CA LEU A 68 40.38 -1.14 18.46
C LEU A 68 40.66 -0.43 19.80
N GLY A 69 40.97 -1.17 20.88
CA GLY A 69 41.12 -0.58 22.22
C GLY A 69 39.81 -0.03 22.81
N LEU A 70 38.66 -0.48 22.27
CA LEU A 70 37.31 -0.06 22.66
C LEU A 70 36.66 -1.03 23.67
N ILE A 71 37.45 -1.79 24.42
CA ILE A 71 36.99 -2.59 25.55
C ILE A 71 37.87 -2.27 26.76
N THR A 72 37.26 -2.10 27.92
CA THR A 72 37.97 -2.16 29.21
C THR A 72 37.53 -3.41 29.98
N VAL A 73 38.49 -4.09 30.62
CA VAL A 73 38.29 -5.37 31.29
C VAL A 73 38.85 -5.33 32.71
N ASN A 74 38.24 -6.13 33.60
CA ASN A 74 38.63 -6.28 35.00
C ASN A 74 38.75 -4.94 35.76
N LYS A 75 37.72 -4.10 35.66
CA LYS A 75 37.65 -2.76 36.27
C LYS A 75 36.54 -2.64 37.31
N ASN A 76 36.69 -1.78 38.30
CA ASN A 76 35.58 -1.45 39.20
C ASN A 76 34.64 -0.38 38.59
N ILE A 77 33.44 -0.21 39.15
CA ILE A 77 32.43 0.73 38.61
C ILE A 77 32.90 2.19 38.49
N LYS A 78 33.80 2.65 39.38
CA LYS A 78 34.36 4.00 39.29
C LYS A 78 35.26 4.14 38.06
N GLU A 79 36.18 3.18 37.88
CA GLU A 79 37.06 3.12 36.70
C GLU A 79 36.27 2.97 35.40
N VAL A 80 35.20 2.17 35.39
CA VAL A 80 34.30 2.02 34.24
C VAL A 80 33.57 3.33 33.93
N LYS A 81 33.03 4.02 34.95
CA LYS A 81 32.38 5.33 34.78
C LYS A 81 33.34 6.37 34.23
N GLU A 82 34.58 6.42 34.73
CA GLU A 82 35.65 7.27 34.21
C GLU A 82 36.00 6.92 32.74
N TRP A 83 36.16 5.62 32.42
CA TRP A 83 36.49 5.15 31.06
C TRP A 83 35.40 5.45 30.03
N ILE A 84 34.12 5.30 30.41
CA ILE A 84 32.95 5.63 29.59
C ILE A 84 32.84 7.16 29.43
N THR A 85 32.91 7.93 30.52
CA THR A 85 32.82 9.41 30.46
C THR A 85 33.94 10.01 29.60
N ALA A 86 35.13 9.39 29.58
CA ALA A 86 36.23 9.81 28.73
C ALA A 86 36.00 9.54 27.22
N ARG A 87 34.96 8.79 26.82
CA ARG A 87 34.66 8.36 25.45
C ARG A 87 33.26 8.75 24.96
N MET A 88 32.29 8.83 25.85
CA MET A 88 30.91 9.27 25.57
C MET A 88 30.92 10.64 24.89
N GLY A 89 30.10 10.80 23.85
CA GLY A 89 30.01 12.04 23.07
C GLY A 89 31.24 12.36 22.20
N LYS A 90 32.26 11.49 22.14
CA LYS A 90 33.46 11.71 21.30
C LYS A 90 33.39 10.90 20.01
N GLU A 91 33.91 11.51 18.95
CA GLU A 91 34.12 10.84 17.66
C GLU A 91 35.19 9.75 17.77
N GLN A 92 35.02 8.69 16.99
CA GLN A 92 35.98 7.62 16.76
C GLN A 92 36.02 7.30 15.26
N THR A 93 37.23 7.04 14.76
CA THR A 93 37.45 6.62 13.37
C THR A 93 37.71 5.13 13.33
N ILE A 94 36.88 4.39 12.58
CA ILE A 94 36.96 2.94 12.43
C ILE A 94 36.98 2.63 10.93
N GLY A 95 38.15 2.28 10.40
CA GLY A 95 38.35 2.18 8.95
C GLY A 95 38.19 3.54 8.27
N VAL A 96 37.26 3.63 7.31
CA VAL A 96 36.89 4.89 6.62
C VAL A 96 35.75 5.64 7.29
N THR A 97 35.17 5.06 8.35
CA THR A 97 33.93 5.52 8.98
C THR A 97 34.24 6.31 10.25
N VAL A 98 33.71 7.54 10.36
CA VAL A 98 33.80 8.37 11.57
C VAL A 98 32.43 8.42 12.23
N GLY A 99 32.36 8.21 13.55
CA GLY A 99 31.10 8.24 14.29
C GLY A 99 31.27 8.47 15.78
N THR A 100 30.23 8.96 16.45
CA THR A 100 30.25 9.30 17.88
C THR A 100 29.87 8.10 18.74
N LEU A 101 30.61 7.87 19.83
CA LEU A 101 30.23 6.88 20.85
C LEU A 101 29.17 7.47 21.79
N ARG A 102 27.97 6.90 21.76
CA ARG A 102 26.77 7.33 22.51
C ARG A 102 26.16 6.25 23.39
N ASN A 103 26.47 4.97 23.15
CA ASN A 103 25.85 3.85 23.86
C ASN A 103 26.88 2.75 24.17
N PHE A 104 26.87 2.28 25.42
CA PHE A 104 27.78 1.30 25.96
C PHE A 104 27.00 0.18 26.68
N ILE A 105 27.61 -0.99 26.76
CA ILE A 105 27.16 -2.12 27.59
C ILE A 105 28.21 -2.38 28.67
N ILE A 106 27.76 -2.54 29.91
CA ILE A 106 28.59 -2.93 31.07
C ILE A 106 28.15 -4.32 31.53
N GLU A 107 29.10 -5.21 31.74
CA GLU A 107 28.89 -6.62 32.09
C GLU A 107 29.86 -7.06 33.20
N PRO A 108 29.57 -8.11 33.99
CA PRO A 108 30.56 -8.69 34.90
C PRO A 108 31.78 -9.20 34.14
N PHE A 109 32.97 -8.95 34.67
CA PHE A 109 34.18 -9.61 34.21
C PHE A 109 34.20 -11.05 34.69
N LEU A 110 34.33 -11.98 33.75
CA LEU A 110 34.52 -13.40 34.00
C LEU A 110 36.01 -13.73 33.89
N PRO A 111 36.70 -14.12 34.97
CA PRO A 111 38.04 -14.71 34.87
C PRO A 111 37.94 -16.07 34.18
N HIS A 112 38.62 -16.22 33.04
CA HIS A 112 38.70 -17.45 32.27
C HIS A 112 40.06 -17.56 31.59
N LYS A 113 40.33 -18.70 30.95
CA LYS A 113 41.53 -18.97 30.16
C LYS A 113 41.20 -19.03 28.67
N ASP A 114 42.18 -18.78 27.82
CA ASP A 114 42.08 -18.86 26.36
C ASP A 114 41.60 -20.24 25.88
N ASP A 115 41.99 -21.33 26.56
CA ASP A 115 41.54 -22.71 26.26
C ASP A 115 40.08 -23.01 26.66
N GLN A 116 39.38 -22.02 27.25
CA GLN A 116 37.95 -22.05 27.53
C GLN A 116 37.14 -21.20 26.55
N GLU A 117 37.77 -20.41 25.67
CA GLU A 117 37.08 -19.64 24.63
C GLU A 117 36.77 -20.53 23.42
N ALA A 118 35.50 -20.56 23.02
CA ALA A 118 35.01 -21.19 21.80
C ALA A 118 34.27 -20.19 20.90
N TYR A 119 33.90 -20.62 19.71
CA TYR A 119 33.12 -19.87 18.73
C TYR A 119 31.88 -20.63 18.33
N VAL A 120 30.74 -19.94 18.24
CA VAL A 120 29.54 -20.45 17.57
C VAL A 120 28.90 -19.37 16.71
N CYS A 121 28.50 -19.73 15.49
CA CYS A 121 27.70 -18.88 14.62
C CYS A 121 26.63 -19.69 13.90
N ILE A 122 25.45 -19.11 13.76
CA ILE A 122 24.30 -19.66 13.04
C ILE A 122 23.87 -18.62 12.00
N TYR A 123 23.75 -19.01 10.74
CA TYR A 123 23.26 -18.11 9.69
C TYR A 123 22.42 -18.82 8.63
N SER A 124 21.46 -18.08 8.10
CA SER A 124 20.55 -18.56 7.07
C SER A 124 21.09 -18.33 5.67
N HIS A 125 21.03 -19.37 4.84
CA HIS A 125 21.13 -19.27 3.37
C HIS A 125 19.92 -19.94 2.70
N ARG A 126 19.92 -20.00 1.36
CA ARG A 126 18.74 -20.41 0.55
C ARG A 126 18.20 -21.81 0.89
N SER A 127 19.09 -22.78 1.08
CA SER A 127 18.76 -24.21 1.19
C SER A 127 18.86 -24.80 2.60
N ALA A 128 19.59 -24.15 3.51
CA ALA A 128 19.80 -24.60 4.88
C ALA A 128 20.06 -23.43 5.84
N ASP A 129 20.06 -23.74 7.13
CA ASP A 129 20.69 -22.93 8.17
C ASP A 129 22.02 -23.61 8.55
N THR A 130 23.14 -22.88 8.46
CA THR A 130 24.48 -23.41 8.79
C THR A 130 24.82 -23.08 10.23
N ILE A 131 25.24 -24.09 11.00
CA ILE A 131 25.90 -23.91 12.29
C ILE A 131 27.42 -24.07 12.10
N LEU A 132 28.18 -23.05 12.48
CA LEU A 132 29.63 -23.06 12.61
C LEU A 132 30.02 -23.25 14.07
N PHE A 133 31.02 -24.09 14.34
CA PHE A 133 31.65 -24.21 15.65
C PHE A 133 33.17 -24.31 15.52
N TYR A 134 33.90 -23.63 16.40
CA TYR A 134 35.35 -23.77 16.51
C TYR A 134 35.80 -23.73 17.98
N HIS A 135 36.74 -24.61 18.34
CA HIS A 135 37.12 -24.84 19.74
C HIS A 135 38.13 -23.83 20.30
N GLN A 136 38.64 -22.90 19.47
CA GLN A 136 39.51 -21.79 19.85
C GLN A 136 38.82 -20.49 19.41
N GLY A 137 38.08 -19.88 20.33
CA GLY A 137 37.37 -18.62 20.10
C GLY A 137 38.26 -17.39 20.16
N GLY A 138 37.67 -16.28 20.58
CA GLY A 138 38.41 -15.10 21.00
C GLY A 138 38.68 -14.07 19.90
N VAL A 139 39.48 -13.08 20.28
CA VAL A 139 39.80 -11.91 19.46
C VAL A 139 40.70 -12.26 18.26
N ASP A 140 41.47 -13.35 18.36
CA ASP A 140 42.48 -13.77 17.37
C ASP A 140 42.14 -15.06 16.60
N ILE A 141 40.86 -15.41 16.54
CA ILE A 141 40.32 -16.57 15.79
C ILE A 141 40.76 -16.65 14.32
N GLY A 142 40.97 -15.50 13.66
CA GLY A 142 41.40 -15.41 12.25
C GLY A 142 40.27 -15.66 11.25
N ASP A 143 40.57 -16.36 10.15
CA ASP A 143 39.54 -16.81 9.19
C ASP A 143 38.79 -18.02 9.75
N VAL A 144 37.63 -17.74 10.35
CA VAL A 144 36.78 -18.76 10.97
C VAL A 144 36.05 -19.62 9.93
N ASP A 145 35.81 -19.10 8.72
CA ASP A 145 35.11 -19.86 7.67
C ASP A 145 35.95 -20.99 7.09
N ALA A 146 37.28 -20.87 7.15
CA ALA A 146 38.21 -21.94 6.78
C ALA A 146 38.51 -22.92 7.94
N LYS A 147 38.37 -22.48 9.20
CA LYS A 147 38.77 -23.25 10.40
C LYS A 147 37.61 -23.98 11.08
N ALA A 148 36.42 -23.39 11.11
CA ALA A 148 35.29 -23.92 11.86
C ALA A 148 34.72 -25.18 11.23
N LEU A 149 34.30 -26.12 12.09
CA LEU A 149 33.47 -27.24 11.69
C LEU A 149 32.08 -26.71 11.34
N LYS A 150 31.49 -27.25 10.26
CA LYS A 150 30.20 -26.79 9.70
C LYS A 150 29.18 -27.93 9.76
N LEU A 151 27.93 -27.59 10.08
CA LEU A 151 26.76 -28.45 10.02
C LEU A 151 25.64 -27.67 9.33
N ASP A 152 25.28 -28.10 8.12
CA ASP A 152 24.16 -27.52 7.38
C ASP A 152 22.88 -28.28 7.72
N ILE A 153 21.85 -27.56 8.16
CA ILE A 153 20.54 -28.11 8.52
C ILE A 153 19.56 -27.74 7.40
N PRO A 154 19.16 -28.68 6.52
CA PRO A 154 18.30 -28.38 5.39
C PRO A 154 16.97 -27.75 5.82
N VAL A 155 16.45 -26.82 5.02
CA VAL A 155 15.15 -26.18 5.28
C VAL A 155 14.06 -27.25 5.48
N GLY A 156 13.24 -27.08 6.51
CA GLY A 156 12.19 -28.03 6.88
C GLY A 156 12.64 -29.22 7.74
N HIS A 157 13.95 -29.41 7.94
CA HIS A 157 14.51 -30.48 8.78
C HIS A 157 14.89 -29.97 10.18
N ALA A 158 15.04 -30.90 11.12
CA ALA A 158 15.55 -30.65 12.46
C ALA A 158 16.86 -31.43 12.67
N THR A 159 17.78 -30.88 13.46
CA THR A 159 18.97 -31.59 13.95
C THR A 159 18.74 -32.09 15.39
N THR A 160 19.63 -32.93 15.91
CA THR A 160 19.63 -33.35 17.32
C THR A 160 20.94 -32.94 18.02
N ALA A 161 20.95 -32.99 19.35
CA ALA A 161 22.16 -32.70 20.12
C ALA A 161 23.27 -33.74 19.85
N GLU A 162 22.93 -35.01 19.61
CA GLU A 162 23.90 -36.07 19.29
C GLU A 162 24.58 -35.83 17.94
N GLU A 163 23.86 -35.27 16.97
CA GLU A 163 24.43 -34.90 15.67
C GLU A 163 25.40 -33.71 15.80
N ILE A 164 25.01 -32.68 16.55
CA ILE A 164 25.87 -31.54 16.90
C ILE A 164 27.14 -32.03 17.62
N GLU A 165 27.02 -32.91 18.62
CA GLU A 165 28.15 -33.52 19.33
C GLU A 165 29.11 -34.24 18.36
N ARG A 166 28.56 -35.06 17.46
CA ARG A 166 29.31 -35.86 16.48
C ARG A 166 30.03 -35.01 15.43
N VAL A 167 29.37 -33.98 14.90
CA VAL A 167 29.86 -33.21 13.75
C VAL A 167 30.72 -32.02 14.17
N LEU A 168 30.23 -31.23 15.13
CA LEU A 168 30.79 -29.92 15.49
C LEU A 168 31.75 -29.97 16.68
N LEU A 169 31.53 -30.87 17.64
CA LEU A 169 32.27 -30.86 18.92
C LEU A 169 33.41 -31.89 18.96
N LYS A 170 34.12 -32.07 17.85
CA LYS A 170 35.20 -33.07 17.75
C LYS A 170 36.35 -32.82 18.73
N GLU A 171 36.77 -31.56 18.85
CA GLU A 171 37.98 -31.13 19.56
C GLU A 171 37.70 -30.63 21.00
N ILE A 172 36.43 -30.56 21.41
CA ILE A 172 36.04 -30.23 22.79
C ILE A 172 36.33 -31.42 23.73
N ALA A 173 36.71 -31.14 24.98
CA ALA A 173 36.95 -32.17 26.00
C ALA A 173 35.73 -33.10 26.18
N PRO A 174 35.89 -34.45 26.23
CA PRO A 174 34.77 -35.40 26.29
C PRO A 174 33.77 -35.17 27.42
N THR A 175 34.22 -34.62 28.56
CA THR A 175 33.38 -34.26 29.71
C THR A 175 32.42 -33.10 29.41
N LYS A 176 32.77 -32.22 28.47
CA LYS A 176 31.99 -31.00 28.12
C LYS A 176 31.07 -31.18 26.93
N LYS A 177 31.39 -32.12 26.02
CA LYS A 177 30.69 -32.30 24.73
C LYS A 177 29.17 -32.30 24.85
N LYS A 178 28.61 -33.12 25.74
CA LYS A 178 27.15 -33.28 25.88
C LYS A 178 26.41 -31.99 26.25
N PHE A 179 26.92 -31.22 27.22
CA PHE A 179 26.22 -29.99 27.63
C PHE A 179 26.45 -28.85 26.65
N VAL A 180 27.62 -28.78 25.99
CA VAL A 180 27.86 -27.85 24.87
C VAL A 180 26.95 -28.17 23.68
N ALA A 181 26.75 -29.45 23.36
CA ALA A 181 25.83 -29.87 22.30
C ALA A 181 24.38 -29.49 22.62
N ASN A 182 23.94 -29.72 23.86
CA ASN A 182 22.63 -29.27 24.35
C ASN A 182 22.48 -27.75 24.27
N PHE A 183 23.51 -26.97 24.62
CA PHE A 183 23.48 -25.51 24.47
C PHE A 183 23.32 -25.08 23.01
N VAL A 184 24.16 -25.59 22.10
CA VAL A 184 24.11 -25.24 20.67
C VAL A 184 22.78 -25.67 20.04
N TYR A 185 22.23 -26.83 20.42
CA TYR A 185 20.90 -27.26 20.03
C TYR A 185 19.80 -26.27 20.46
N ASN A 186 19.77 -25.89 21.75
CA ASN A 186 18.77 -24.95 22.27
C ASN A 186 18.94 -23.53 21.69
N LEU A 187 20.18 -23.12 21.39
CA LEU A 187 20.47 -21.86 20.69
C LEU A 187 19.93 -21.88 19.25
N TYR A 188 20.05 -23.01 18.55
CA TYR A 188 19.44 -23.19 17.22
C TYR A 188 17.91 -23.20 17.27
N GLN A 189 17.30 -23.84 18.27
CA GLN A 189 15.84 -23.74 18.46
C GLN A 189 15.42 -22.27 18.64
N LEU A 190 16.09 -21.52 19.53
CA LEU A 190 15.83 -20.09 19.73
C LEU A 190 16.02 -19.26 18.46
N TYR A 191 17.06 -19.56 17.67
CA TYR A 191 17.33 -18.91 16.38
C TYR A 191 16.14 -19.02 15.43
N VAL A 192 15.59 -20.23 15.28
CA VAL A 192 14.41 -20.51 14.44
C VAL A 192 13.14 -19.86 15.02
N ASP A 193 12.91 -20.01 16.33
CA ASP A 193 11.69 -19.59 17.03
C ASP A 193 11.50 -18.07 17.12
N LEU A 194 12.59 -17.33 16.97
CA LEU A 194 12.65 -15.86 17.00
C LEU A 194 13.04 -15.24 15.65
N TYR A 195 13.06 -16.03 14.56
CA TYR A 195 13.34 -15.54 13.20
C TYR A 195 14.66 -14.74 13.09
N PHE A 196 15.72 -15.26 13.70
CA PHE A 196 17.06 -14.79 13.41
C PHE A 196 17.48 -15.18 11.98
N THR A 197 18.36 -14.36 11.38
CA THR A 197 19.00 -14.61 10.08
C THR A 197 20.53 -14.69 10.19
N TYR A 198 21.05 -14.23 11.33
CA TYR A 198 22.45 -14.32 11.74
C TYR A 198 22.52 -14.23 13.27
N LEU A 199 23.31 -15.10 13.90
CA LEU A 199 23.60 -15.08 15.33
C LEU A 199 25.03 -15.59 15.54
N GLU A 200 25.93 -14.75 16.03
CA GLU A 200 27.35 -15.04 16.27
C GLU A 200 27.68 -14.74 17.74
N ILE A 201 28.33 -15.69 18.42
CA ILE A 201 28.85 -15.53 19.79
C ILE A 201 30.37 -15.77 19.74
N ASN A 202 31.15 -14.72 20.00
CA ASN A 202 32.61 -14.82 20.03
C ASN A 202 33.26 -13.80 21.00
N PRO A 203 33.80 -14.22 22.16
CA PRO A 203 33.95 -15.61 22.61
C PRO A 203 32.69 -16.18 23.28
N LEU A 204 32.47 -17.48 23.08
CA LEU A 204 31.62 -18.34 23.90
C LEU A 204 32.51 -19.02 24.94
N VAL A 205 32.42 -18.66 26.22
CA VAL A 205 33.30 -19.24 27.25
C VAL A 205 32.67 -20.48 27.87
N VAL A 206 33.37 -21.61 27.81
CA VAL A 206 32.90 -22.92 28.28
C VAL A 206 33.71 -23.36 29.51
N THR A 207 33.19 -23.08 30.71
CA THR A 207 33.80 -23.56 31.96
C THR A 207 33.49 -25.04 32.19
N ASP A 208 33.74 -25.57 33.39
CA ASP A 208 33.42 -26.96 33.73
C ASP A 208 31.96 -27.12 34.19
N GLU A 209 31.27 -26.01 34.50
CA GLU A 209 29.91 -25.99 35.05
C GLU A 209 28.90 -25.26 34.15
N GLN A 210 29.32 -24.16 33.50
CA GLN A 210 28.44 -23.23 32.80
C GLN A 210 29.05 -22.69 31.50
N ILE A 211 28.17 -22.17 30.63
CA ILE A 211 28.52 -21.52 29.36
C ILE A 211 28.17 -20.03 29.45
N TYR A 212 29.12 -19.17 29.13
CA TYR A 212 28.97 -17.71 29.20
C TYR A 212 29.06 -17.07 27.81
N ILE A 213 28.11 -16.20 27.51
CA ILE A 213 28.01 -15.48 26.23
C ILE A 213 28.65 -14.11 26.42
N LEU A 214 29.94 -13.97 26.13
CA LEU A 214 30.66 -12.72 26.39
C LEU A 214 30.46 -11.68 25.29
N ASP A 215 30.27 -12.08 24.03
CA ASP A 215 29.91 -11.20 22.91
C ASP A 215 28.71 -11.78 22.15
N LEU A 216 27.88 -10.93 21.54
CA LEU A 216 26.80 -11.36 20.66
C LEU A 216 26.60 -10.36 19.53
N ALA A 217 26.68 -10.84 18.28
CA ALA A 217 26.32 -10.11 17.08
C ALA A 217 25.17 -10.83 16.37
N ALA A 218 24.04 -10.15 16.14
CA ALA A 218 22.85 -10.80 15.59
C ALA A 218 22.04 -9.93 14.62
N LYS A 219 21.34 -10.58 13.69
CA LYS A 219 20.35 -9.99 12.78
C LYS A 219 19.01 -10.72 12.88
N LEU A 220 17.91 -9.98 13.00
CA LEU A 220 16.54 -10.49 12.95
C LEU A 220 15.90 -10.19 11.58
N ASP A 221 15.07 -11.09 11.07
CA ASP A 221 14.24 -10.81 9.89
C ASP A 221 13.10 -9.85 10.26
N SER A 222 13.30 -8.54 10.10
CA SER A 222 12.32 -7.53 10.53
C SER A 222 10.93 -7.66 9.88
N THR A 223 10.77 -8.47 8.82
CA THR A 223 9.45 -8.75 8.24
C THR A 223 8.62 -9.72 9.08
N ALA A 224 9.26 -10.51 9.95
CA ALA A 224 8.60 -11.41 10.89
C ALA A 224 8.00 -10.70 12.12
N ASP A 225 8.02 -9.36 12.23
CA ASP A 225 7.41 -8.62 13.35
C ASP A 225 5.96 -9.08 13.59
N PHE A 226 5.14 -9.23 12.54
CA PHE A 226 3.74 -9.63 12.72
C PHE A 226 3.54 -11.02 13.36
N ILE A 227 4.57 -11.86 13.37
CA ILE A 227 4.62 -13.17 14.05
C ILE A 227 5.25 -13.01 15.43
N CYS A 228 6.40 -12.33 15.49
CA CYS A 228 7.29 -12.33 16.65
C CYS A 228 7.04 -11.18 17.64
N ARG A 229 6.19 -10.17 17.34
CA ARG A 229 5.97 -8.97 18.17
C ARG A 229 5.68 -9.25 19.64
N GLN A 230 4.98 -10.35 19.95
CA GLN A 230 4.72 -10.76 21.33
C GLN A 230 5.97 -11.26 22.08
N LYS A 231 6.93 -11.87 21.37
CA LYS A 231 8.21 -12.34 21.93
C LYS A 231 9.28 -11.23 21.90
N TRP A 232 9.33 -10.46 20.81
CA TRP A 232 10.29 -9.38 20.60
C TRP A 232 9.99 -8.13 21.44
N GLY A 233 8.72 -7.77 21.60
CA GLY A 233 8.34 -6.46 22.13
C GLY A 233 8.72 -5.33 21.17
N ASN A 234 9.10 -4.17 21.69
CA ASN A 234 9.54 -3.03 20.91
C ASN A 234 11.08 -3.09 20.71
N ILE A 235 11.53 -3.83 19.70
CA ILE A 235 12.97 -3.90 19.36
C ILE A 235 13.43 -2.63 18.64
N ASP A 236 14.53 -2.06 19.10
CA ASP A 236 15.30 -1.02 18.39
C ASP A 236 16.23 -1.68 17.34
N TYR A 237 16.28 -1.08 16.15
CA TYR A 237 17.18 -1.46 15.07
C TYR A 237 18.19 -0.33 14.85
N PRO A 238 19.34 -0.34 15.54
CA PRO A 238 20.30 0.75 15.49
C PRO A 238 20.84 0.96 14.06
N PRO A 239 21.15 2.22 13.66
CA PRO A 239 21.90 2.47 12.44
C PRO A 239 23.31 1.86 12.54
N PRO A 240 23.97 1.58 11.41
CA PRO A 240 25.38 1.23 11.40
C PRO A 240 26.22 2.37 11.99
N PHE A 241 27.35 2.01 12.61
CA PHE A 241 28.28 2.98 13.16
C PHE A 241 28.66 4.06 12.12
N GLY A 242 28.79 5.30 12.56
CA GLY A 242 29.05 6.46 11.68
C GLY A 242 27.82 7.11 11.05
N ARG A 243 26.61 6.63 11.33
CA ARG A 243 25.36 7.34 11.01
C ARG A 243 24.55 7.58 12.28
N ASP A 244 24.12 8.82 12.52
CA ASP A 244 23.13 9.11 13.56
C ASP A 244 21.75 8.55 13.15
N ALA A 245 20.91 8.22 14.14
CA ALA A 245 19.50 7.92 13.92
C ALA A 245 18.68 9.22 13.92
N TYR A 246 17.82 9.40 12.92
CA TYR A 246 16.97 10.60 12.84
C TYR A 246 15.49 10.27 13.09
N PRO A 247 14.74 11.12 13.81
CA PRO A 247 13.31 10.88 14.06
C PRO A 247 12.49 10.85 12.77
N GLU A 248 12.93 11.55 11.72
CA GLU A 248 12.34 11.50 10.39
C GLU A 248 12.48 10.13 9.71
N GLU A 249 13.60 9.41 9.92
CA GLU A 249 13.77 8.03 9.42
C GLU A 249 12.81 7.07 10.15
N ALA A 250 12.67 7.23 11.46
CA ALA A 250 11.75 6.43 12.29
C ALA A 250 10.28 6.67 11.91
N TYR A 251 9.89 7.91 11.62
CA TYR A 251 8.55 8.25 11.15
C TYR A 251 8.21 7.58 9.80
N ILE A 252 9.13 7.62 8.82
CA ILE A 252 8.92 6.92 7.55
C ILE A 252 8.87 5.40 7.73
N ALA A 253 9.71 4.84 8.62
CA ALA A 253 9.68 3.40 8.93
C ALA A 253 8.37 2.94 9.60
N ASP A 254 7.72 3.81 10.39
CA ASP A 254 6.40 3.54 10.97
C ASP A 254 5.28 3.59 9.90
N LEU A 255 5.35 4.53 8.95
CA LEU A 255 4.44 4.57 7.80
C LEU A 255 4.59 3.34 6.88
N ASP A 256 5.82 2.86 6.69
CA ASP A 256 6.16 1.62 5.96
C ASP A 256 5.51 0.40 6.63
N ALA A 257 5.76 0.21 7.93
CA ALA A 257 5.29 -0.95 8.70
C ALA A 257 3.75 -1.03 8.82
N LYS A 258 3.04 0.09 8.63
CA LYS A 258 1.57 0.18 8.66
C LYS A 258 0.91 0.01 7.28
N SER A 259 1.67 -0.27 6.23
CA SER A 259 1.20 -0.30 4.85
C SER A 259 1.58 -1.60 4.11
N GLY A 260 0.93 -1.84 2.97
CA GLY A 260 1.43 -2.75 1.93
C GLY A 260 2.25 -2.05 0.84
N ALA A 261 2.35 -0.72 0.91
CA ALA A 261 3.24 0.09 0.09
C ALA A 261 4.62 0.19 0.77
N SER A 262 5.68 0.25 -0.04
CA SER A 262 7.06 0.39 0.44
C SER A 262 7.43 1.87 0.53
N LEU A 263 7.88 2.32 1.71
CA LEU A 263 8.32 3.70 1.99
C LEU A 263 9.66 3.64 2.73
N LYS A 264 10.75 4.12 2.11
CA LYS A 264 12.10 4.06 2.69
C LYS A 264 12.77 5.42 2.68
N LEU A 265 13.45 5.76 3.77
CA LEU A 265 14.28 6.95 3.87
C LEU A 265 15.54 6.61 4.68
N THR A 266 16.68 7.10 4.23
CA THR A 266 17.97 7.03 4.93
C THR A 266 18.74 8.31 4.64
N ILE A 267 19.13 9.03 5.69
CA ILE A 267 19.84 10.30 5.58
C ILE A 267 21.35 10.01 5.51
N LEU A 268 21.99 10.42 4.42
CA LEU A 268 23.40 10.16 4.13
C LEU A 268 24.27 11.38 4.49
N ASN A 269 23.80 12.58 4.12
CA ASN A 269 24.41 13.85 4.46
C ASN A 269 23.31 14.90 4.64
N ARG A 270 22.90 15.18 5.89
CA ARG A 270 21.82 16.16 6.18
C ARG A 270 22.07 17.56 5.55
N ASN A 271 23.34 17.94 5.36
CA ASN A 271 23.73 19.22 4.80
C ASN A 271 23.95 19.20 3.28
N GLY A 272 23.88 18.03 2.64
CA GLY A 272 24.06 17.88 1.20
C GLY A 272 22.98 18.62 0.39
N ARG A 273 23.36 19.13 -0.77
CA ARG A 273 22.45 19.89 -1.64
C ARG A 273 21.53 19.03 -2.51
N ILE A 274 21.85 17.76 -2.76
CA ILE A 274 21.13 16.89 -3.70
C ILE A 274 20.17 15.96 -2.92
N TRP A 275 18.88 16.24 -3.01
CA TRP A 275 17.80 15.46 -2.40
C TRP A 275 17.08 14.61 -3.44
N THR A 276 16.71 13.39 -3.07
CA THR A 276 16.03 12.43 -3.95
C THR A 276 14.69 12.01 -3.38
N MET A 277 13.67 12.00 -4.24
CA MET A 277 12.32 11.50 -3.96
C MET A 277 11.90 10.60 -5.12
N VAL A 278 12.60 9.47 -5.25
CA VAL A 278 12.51 8.56 -6.39
C VAL A 278 11.54 7.42 -6.11
N ALA A 279 10.80 6.99 -7.13
CA ALA A 279 9.71 6.03 -6.94
C ALA A 279 10.05 4.62 -7.48
N GLY A 280 10.28 3.67 -6.56
CA GLY A 280 10.69 2.28 -6.83
C GLY A 280 12.14 1.99 -6.43
N GLY A 281 12.37 1.01 -5.57
CA GLY A 281 13.70 0.63 -5.06
C GLY A 281 14.78 0.41 -6.12
N GLY A 282 14.51 -0.35 -7.17
CA GLY A 282 15.49 -0.50 -8.27
C GLY A 282 15.77 0.80 -9.02
N ALA A 283 14.80 1.71 -9.09
CA ALA A 283 15.01 3.02 -9.70
C ALA A 283 15.83 3.94 -8.78
N SER A 284 15.49 4.06 -7.49
CA SER A 284 16.23 4.91 -6.55
C SER A 284 17.72 4.55 -6.50
N VAL A 285 18.06 3.26 -6.52
CA VAL A 285 19.45 2.78 -6.63
C VAL A 285 20.13 3.33 -7.88
N ILE A 286 19.52 3.21 -9.08
CA ILE A 286 20.10 3.71 -10.33
C ILE A 286 20.21 5.25 -10.35
N TYR A 287 19.26 5.97 -9.75
CA TYR A 287 19.37 7.42 -9.60
C TYR A 287 20.55 7.79 -8.68
N SER A 288 20.75 7.08 -7.57
CA SER A 288 21.92 7.24 -6.69
C SER A 288 23.24 6.90 -7.40
N ASP A 289 23.30 5.77 -8.12
CA ASP A 289 24.45 5.39 -8.98
C ASP A 289 24.80 6.55 -9.92
N THR A 290 23.82 7.07 -10.66
CA THR A 290 24.04 8.17 -11.63
C THR A 290 24.52 9.46 -10.94
N ILE A 291 23.96 9.82 -9.78
CA ILE A 291 24.39 11.02 -9.04
C ILE A 291 25.84 10.87 -8.58
N CYS A 292 26.20 9.70 -8.07
CA CYS A 292 27.55 9.36 -7.65
C CYS A 292 28.55 9.35 -8.82
N ASP A 293 28.22 8.70 -9.94
CA ASP A 293 29.03 8.65 -11.17
C ASP A 293 29.29 10.05 -11.76
N LEU A 294 28.35 10.99 -11.59
CA LEU A 294 28.51 12.39 -12.02
C LEU A 294 29.27 13.28 -11.02
N GLY A 295 29.82 12.69 -9.95
CA GLY A 295 30.62 13.36 -8.91
C GLY A 295 29.80 13.95 -7.75
N GLY A 296 28.51 13.62 -7.64
CA GLY A 296 27.61 14.13 -6.61
C GLY A 296 27.61 13.37 -5.29
N ALA A 297 28.48 12.36 -5.11
CA ALA A 297 28.43 11.43 -3.98
C ALA A 297 28.53 12.11 -2.59
N SER A 298 29.35 13.14 -2.43
CA SER A 298 29.47 13.90 -1.18
C SER A 298 28.26 14.80 -0.90
N GLU A 299 27.54 15.20 -1.94
CA GLU A 299 26.40 16.12 -1.89
C GLU A 299 25.03 15.42 -1.88
N LEU A 300 25.02 14.09 -2.04
CA LEU A 300 23.81 13.28 -1.96
C LEU A 300 23.32 13.23 -0.51
N ALA A 301 22.20 13.89 -0.25
CA ALA A 301 21.72 14.10 1.11
C ALA A 301 20.98 12.91 1.70
N ASN A 302 20.25 12.17 0.85
CA ASN A 302 19.46 11.01 1.25
C ASN A 302 19.46 9.92 0.17
N TYR A 303 19.35 8.68 0.62
CA TYR A 303 18.77 7.59 -0.16
C TYR A 303 17.31 7.42 0.29
N GLY A 304 16.40 7.13 -0.64
CA GLY A 304 15.01 6.89 -0.30
C GLY A 304 14.19 6.44 -1.50
N GLU A 305 13.10 5.73 -1.24
CA GLU A 305 12.14 5.36 -2.27
C GLU A 305 10.69 5.32 -1.75
N TYR A 306 9.75 5.42 -2.69
CA TYR A 306 8.34 5.08 -2.46
C TYR A 306 7.79 4.20 -3.58
N SER A 307 7.15 3.08 -3.23
CA SER A 307 6.60 2.11 -4.18
C SER A 307 5.48 1.25 -3.57
N GLY A 308 5.01 0.21 -4.28
CA GLY A 308 3.84 -0.56 -3.85
C GLY A 308 2.50 0.20 -3.92
N ALA A 309 2.41 1.23 -4.78
CA ALA A 309 1.24 2.10 -4.96
C ALA A 309 0.71 2.76 -3.65
N PRO A 310 1.51 3.63 -3.01
CA PRO A 310 1.08 4.36 -1.82
C PRO A 310 -0.08 5.31 -2.13
N SER A 311 -0.86 5.63 -1.10
CA SER A 311 -1.96 6.58 -1.20
C SER A 311 -1.47 8.01 -1.41
N GLU A 312 -2.40 8.89 -1.78
CA GLU A 312 -2.17 10.33 -1.89
C GLU A 312 -1.66 10.92 -0.56
N GLN A 313 -2.26 10.52 0.59
CA GLN A 313 -1.84 10.94 1.92
C GLN A 313 -0.44 10.41 2.28
N GLN A 314 -0.17 9.13 2.03
CA GLN A 314 1.16 8.55 2.31
C GLN A 314 2.26 9.23 1.50
N THR A 315 1.97 9.57 0.23
CA THR A 315 2.93 10.30 -0.60
C THR A 315 3.09 11.75 -0.13
N TYR A 316 2.03 12.39 0.36
CA TYR A 316 2.09 13.71 0.99
C TYR A 316 2.96 13.71 2.26
N GLU A 317 2.77 12.78 3.20
CA GLU A 317 3.59 12.72 4.42
C GLU A 317 5.06 12.43 4.08
N TYR A 318 5.33 11.49 3.17
CA TYR A 318 6.69 11.18 2.71
C TYR A 318 7.37 12.40 2.07
N ALA A 319 6.66 13.12 1.19
CA ALA A 319 7.15 14.34 0.58
C ALA A 319 7.40 15.43 1.63
N LYS A 320 6.44 15.65 2.54
CA LYS A 320 6.53 16.60 3.66
C LYS A 320 7.75 16.36 4.53
N THR A 321 8.08 15.12 4.85
CA THR A 321 9.30 14.76 5.59
C THR A 321 10.56 15.18 4.84
N ILE A 322 10.67 14.86 3.54
CA ILE A 322 11.82 15.28 2.71
C ILE A 322 11.92 16.80 2.60
N LEU A 323 10.81 17.50 2.34
CA LEU A 323 10.79 18.96 2.25
C LEU A 323 11.16 19.62 3.59
N THR A 324 10.75 19.03 4.71
CA THR A 324 11.15 19.47 6.08
C THR A 324 12.64 19.30 6.31
N LEU A 325 13.21 18.15 5.95
CA LEU A 325 14.64 17.89 6.08
C LEU A 325 15.48 18.86 5.23
N MET A 326 15.18 18.98 3.94
CA MET A 326 15.95 19.83 3.02
C MET A 326 15.84 21.33 3.32
N THR A 327 14.77 21.77 3.99
CA THR A 327 14.57 23.17 4.41
C THR A 327 14.82 23.42 5.90
N SER A 328 15.33 22.42 6.64
CA SER A 328 15.83 22.58 8.02
C SER A 328 17.35 22.54 8.12
N SER A 329 18.04 21.92 7.16
CA SER A 329 19.51 22.05 7.07
C SER A 329 19.92 23.40 6.50
N PRO A 330 21.11 23.93 6.83
CA PRO A 330 21.57 25.26 6.43
C PRO A 330 21.42 25.55 4.93
N LYS A 331 21.33 26.83 4.57
CA LYS A 331 21.32 27.27 3.17
C LYS A 331 22.63 26.88 2.50
N HIS A 332 22.52 26.25 1.34
CA HIS A 332 23.69 25.87 0.54
C HIS A 332 24.02 27.00 -0.45
N PRO A 333 25.29 27.40 -0.63
CA PRO A 333 25.65 28.52 -1.52
C PRO A 333 25.16 28.35 -2.97
N GLU A 334 25.21 27.14 -3.50
CA GLU A 334 24.74 26.79 -4.85
C GLU A 334 23.23 26.47 -4.92
N GLY A 335 22.45 26.81 -3.89
CA GLY A 335 21.09 26.31 -3.71
C GLY A 335 21.03 24.78 -3.53
N LYS A 336 19.81 24.24 -3.45
CA LYS A 336 19.54 22.80 -3.30
C LYS A 336 18.76 22.26 -4.51
N VAL A 337 18.81 20.96 -4.73
CA VAL A 337 18.13 20.29 -5.86
C VAL A 337 17.29 19.14 -5.35
N LEU A 338 16.05 19.02 -5.83
CA LEU A 338 15.15 17.90 -5.56
C LEU A 338 14.89 17.11 -6.85
N ILE A 339 15.33 15.85 -6.86
CA ILE A 339 15.14 14.92 -7.98
C ILE A 339 13.95 14.01 -7.66
N THR A 340 12.80 14.31 -8.27
CA THR A 340 11.55 13.54 -8.16
C THR A 340 11.43 12.58 -9.34
N GLY A 341 12.19 11.49 -9.28
CA GLY A 341 12.41 10.58 -10.40
C GLY A 341 11.66 9.25 -10.33
N GLY A 342 11.89 8.42 -11.35
CA GLY A 342 11.61 6.98 -11.32
C GLY A 342 11.44 6.36 -12.71
N GLY A 343 11.43 5.02 -12.75
CA GLY A 343 11.12 4.25 -13.96
C GLY A 343 9.64 4.35 -14.37
N ILE A 344 9.25 3.68 -15.46
CA ILE A 344 7.82 3.55 -15.84
C ILE A 344 7.08 2.66 -14.84
N ALA A 345 6.15 3.20 -14.06
CA ALA A 345 5.38 2.41 -13.10
C ALA A 345 4.45 1.40 -13.78
N ASN A 346 4.27 0.24 -13.14
CA ASN A 346 3.30 -0.78 -13.58
C ASN A 346 1.89 -0.50 -13.06
N PHE A 347 1.72 -0.30 -11.74
CA PHE A 347 0.41 -0.14 -11.10
C PHE A 347 0.28 1.11 -10.21
N THR A 348 1.38 1.76 -9.81
CA THR A 348 1.33 3.02 -9.05
C THR A 348 0.65 4.11 -9.89
N ASN A 349 -0.47 4.65 -9.41
CA ASN A 349 -1.17 5.77 -10.03
C ASN A 349 -0.38 7.07 -9.82
N VAL A 350 0.31 7.51 -10.88
CA VAL A 350 1.20 8.68 -10.86
C VAL A 350 0.42 9.96 -10.60
N ALA A 351 -0.83 10.08 -11.08
CA ALA A 351 -1.67 11.24 -10.79
C ALA A 351 -2.08 11.33 -9.31
N ALA A 352 -2.24 10.19 -8.62
CA ALA A 352 -2.54 10.17 -7.18
C ALA A 352 -1.31 10.51 -6.33
N THR A 353 -0.16 9.88 -6.60
CA THR A 353 1.07 10.16 -5.85
C THR A 353 1.53 11.61 -6.07
N PHE A 354 1.41 12.14 -7.29
CA PHE A 354 1.81 13.52 -7.59
C PHE A 354 0.88 14.56 -6.95
N ARG A 355 -0.42 14.26 -6.70
CA ARG A 355 -1.25 15.18 -5.91
C ARG A 355 -0.74 15.34 -4.48
N GLY A 356 -0.33 14.24 -3.83
CA GLY A 356 0.28 14.29 -2.49
C GLY A 356 1.55 15.15 -2.47
N ILE A 357 2.44 14.96 -3.44
CA ILE A 357 3.66 15.77 -3.61
C ILE A 357 3.30 17.25 -3.84
N ILE A 358 2.32 17.55 -4.70
CA ILE A 358 1.89 18.92 -5.02
C ILE A 358 1.30 19.63 -3.79
N SER A 359 0.56 18.93 -2.94
CA SER A 359 0.08 19.45 -1.66
C SER A 359 1.23 19.82 -0.72
N ALA A 360 2.24 18.97 -0.59
CA ALA A 360 3.43 19.26 0.21
C ALA A 360 4.26 20.43 -0.38
N LEU A 361 4.43 20.49 -1.71
CA LEU A 361 5.12 21.60 -2.38
C LEU A 361 4.41 22.95 -2.17
N ARG A 362 3.07 22.97 -2.07
CA ARG A 362 2.29 24.17 -1.74
C ARG A 362 2.52 24.62 -0.29
N GLU A 363 2.49 23.70 0.67
CA GLU A 363 2.74 24.00 2.08
C GLU A 363 4.15 24.57 2.31
N PHE A 364 5.17 24.02 1.62
CA PHE A 364 6.57 24.40 1.82
C PHE A 364 7.05 25.53 0.89
N GLN A 365 6.20 26.07 0.01
CA GLN A 365 6.56 27.02 -1.04
C GLN A 365 7.45 28.20 -0.56
N PRO A 366 7.16 28.89 0.55
CA PRO A 366 8.02 29.97 1.04
C PRO A 366 9.43 29.49 1.40
N ARG A 367 9.55 28.33 2.06
CA ARG A 367 10.84 27.76 2.50
C ARG A 367 11.68 27.25 1.33
N LEU A 368 11.03 26.77 0.26
CA LEU A 368 11.71 26.32 -0.97
C LEU A 368 12.34 27.49 -1.74
N VAL A 369 11.63 28.62 -1.82
CA VAL A 369 12.19 29.89 -2.35
C VAL A 369 13.37 30.34 -1.48
N GLU A 370 13.22 30.32 -0.16
CA GLU A 370 14.24 30.77 0.80
C GLU A 370 15.56 29.98 0.72
N HIS A 371 15.50 28.71 0.32
CA HIS A 371 16.65 27.80 0.16
C HIS A 371 17.15 27.69 -1.29
N ASN A 372 16.61 28.49 -2.22
CA ASN A 372 16.90 28.44 -3.65
C ASN A 372 16.85 27.00 -4.21
N VAL A 373 15.71 26.33 -3.99
CA VAL A 373 15.51 24.94 -4.43
C VAL A 373 15.16 24.89 -5.92
N SER A 374 15.77 23.97 -6.67
CA SER A 374 15.35 23.60 -8.02
C SER A 374 14.80 22.18 -8.05
N ILE A 375 13.77 21.92 -8.86
CA ILE A 375 13.05 20.64 -8.89
C ILE A 375 13.11 20.02 -10.30
N PHE A 376 13.52 18.76 -10.37
CA PHE A 376 13.59 17.98 -11.61
C PHE A 376 12.71 16.74 -11.50
N VAL A 377 11.77 16.58 -12.43
CA VAL A 377 10.73 15.54 -12.38
C VAL A 377 10.77 14.69 -13.65
N ARG A 378 10.93 13.37 -13.51
CA ARG A 378 10.76 12.40 -14.61
C ARG A 378 9.95 11.21 -14.11
N ARG A 379 8.77 10.99 -14.68
CA ARG A 379 7.93 9.83 -14.34
C ARG A 379 6.99 9.42 -15.47
N ALA A 380 6.67 8.12 -15.51
CA ALA A 380 5.68 7.52 -16.38
C ALA A 380 4.97 6.35 -15.67
N GLY A 381 3.93 5.80 -16.29
CA GLY A 381 3.06 4.74 -15.73
C GLY A 381 1.60 5.19 -15.61
N PRO A 382 0.73 4.45 -14.90
CA PRO A 382 -0.70 4.75 -14.83
C PRO A 382 -1.04 6.21 -14.52
N ASN A 383 -1.80 6.83 -15.41
CA ASN A 383 -2.26 8.23 -15.37
C ASN A 383 -1.14 9.29 -15.30
N TYR A 384 0.08 9.00 -15.79
CA TYR A 384 1.20 9.93 -15.68
C TYR A 384 0.96 11.29 -16.36
N GLN A 385 0.21 11.32 -17.47
CA GLN A 385 -0.07 12.53 -18.25
C GLN A 385 -0.71 13.62 -17.36
N GLU A 386 -1.69 13.23 -16.54
CA GLU A 386 -2.39 14.11 -15.61
C GLU A 386 -1.49 14.52 -14.42
N GLY A 387 -0.69 13.59 -13.89
CA GLY A 387 0.31 13.89 -12.87
C GLY A 387 1.33 14.94 -13.33
N LEU A 388 1.92 14.74 -14.52
CA LEU A 388 2.86 15.68 -15.12
C LEU A 388 2.20 17.03 -15.46
N ARG A 389 0.94 17.05 -15.91
CA ARG A 389 0.18 18.30 -16.16
C ARG A 389 0.05 19.12 -14.88
N LYS A 390 -0.46 18.54 -13.78
CA LYS A 390 -0.58 19.24 -12.49
C LYS A 390 0.76 19.71 -11.95
N MET A 391 1.83 18.92 -12.16
CA MET A 391 3.19 19.28 -11.74
C MET A 391 3.75 20.48 -12.52
N ARG A 392 3.45 20.60 -13.83
CA ARG A 392 3.79 21.80 -14.63
C ARG A 392 2.96 23.02 -14.21
N GLU A 393 1.71 22.82 -13.81
CA GLU A 393 0.83 23.91 -13.37
C GLU A 393 1.28 24.52 -12.04
N ILE A 394 1.59 23.69 -11.03
CA ILE A 394 2.10 24.20 -9.75
C ILE A 394 3.42 24.96 -9.92
N GLY A 395 4.31 24.50 -10.82
CA GLY A 395 5.59 25.15 -11.13
C GLY A 395 5.47 26.62 -11.53
N LYS A 396 4.38 27.02 -12.21
CA LYS A 396 4.11 28.43 -12.56
C LYS A 396 3.86 29.33 -11.35
N SER A 397 3.44 28.75 -10.22
CA SER A 397 3.08 29.46 -8.99
C SER A 397 4.05 29.26 -7.82
N LEU A 398 4.99 28.30 -7.88
CA LEU A 398 5.93 28.06 -6.79
C LEU A 398 7.00 29.17 -6.65
N GLY A 399 7.32 29.87 -7.74
CA GLY A 399 8.40 30.87 -7.75
C GLY A 399 9.82 30.29 -7.75
N ILE A 400 9.97 28.99 -8.04
CA ILE A 400 11.24 28.27 -8.12
C ILE A 400 11.37 27.50 -9.45
N PRO A 401 12.59 27.19 -9.94
CA PRO A 401 12.77 26.38 -11.14
C PRO A 401 12.21 24.97 -10.97
N LEU A 402 11.30 24.57 -11.86
CA LEU A 402 10.68 23.25 -11.87
C LEU A 402 10.60 22.72 -13.31
N HIS A 403 11.23 21.57 -13.57
CA HIS A 403 11.34 20.96 -14.90
C HIS A 403 10.66 19.58 -14.93
N VAL A 404 9.80 19.32 -15.93
CA VAL A 404 8.91 18.12 -15.96
C VAL A 404 8.98 17.34 -17.27
N PHE A 405 9.45 16.09 -17.17
CA PHE A 405 9.74 15.17 -18.26
C PHE A 405 8.93 13.86 -18.14
N GLY A 406 8.66 13.22 -19.28
CA GLY A 406 7.90 11.96 -19.39
C GLY A 406 8.74 10.77 -19.88
N PRO A 407 8.10 9.73 -20.45
CA PRO A 407 8.77 8.50 -20.93
C PRO A 407 9.57 8.69 -22.22
N GLU A 408 9.41 9.82 -22.92
CA GLU A 408 10.27 10.22 -24.03
C GLU A 408 11.71 10.53 -23.56
N THR A 409 11.85 11.01 -22.32
CA THR A 409 13.14 11.32 -21.69
C THR A 409 13.73 10.09 -21.00
N HIS A 410 15.02 9.80 -21.22
CA HIS A 410 15.73 8.72 -20.54
C HIS A 410 15.68 8.90 -19.02
N MET A 411 15.48 7.83 -18.27
CA MET A 411 15.17 7.86 -16.83
C MET A 411 16.09 8.78 -16.03
N THR A 412 17.38 8.54 -16.14
CA THR A 412 18.48 9.19 -15.39
C THR A 412 18.94 10.51 -15.99
N ALA A 413 18.44 10.92 -17.16
CA ALA A 413 18.91 12.13 -17.84
C ALA A 413 18.73 13.40 -16.98
N ILE A 414 17.71 13.42 -16.11
CA ILE A 414 17.47 14.53 -15.20
C ILE A 414 18.55 14.69 -14.11
N CYS A 415 19.32 13.65 -13.77
CA CYS A 415 20.51 13.78 -12.92
C CYS A 415 21.58 14.63 -13.62
N GLY A 416 21.84 14.34 -14.90
CA GLY A 416 22.76 15.15 -15.71
C GLY A 416 22.33 16.61 -15.83
N MET A 417 21.03 16.86 -15.94
CA MET A 417 20.47 18.22 -15.95
C MET A 417 20.60 18.91 -14.58
N ALA A 418 20.21 18.22 -13.50
CA ALA A 418 20.29 18.71 -12.11
C ALA A 418 21.71 19.07 -11.65
N LEU A 419 22.72 18.33 -12.12
CA LEU A 419 24.13 18.56 -11.81
C LEU A 419 24.85 19.44 -12.87
N ASN A 420 24.11 20.09 -13.78
CA ASN A 420 24.65 20.94 -14.86
C ASN A 420 25.68 20.23 -15.77
N LYS A 421 25.58 18.90 -15.92
CA LYS A 421 26.44 18.07 -16.80
C LYS A 421 25.82 17.83 -18.19
N LYS A 422 24.50 17.96 -18.32
CA LYS A 422 23.75 17.88 -19.58
C LYS A 422 22.82 19.12 -19.68
N PRO A 423 22.66 19.75 -20.86
CA PRO A 423 21.77 20.89 -21.00
C PRO A 423 20.31 20.47 -20.79
N ILE A 424 19.50 21.38 -20.25
CA ILE A 424 18.04 21.21 -20.18
C ILE A 424 17.50 21.39 -21.61
N PRO A 425 16.83 20.39 -22.20
CA PRO A 425 16.30 20.53 -23.55
C PRO A 425 15.21 21.61 -23.56
N GLN A 426 15.20 22.45 -24.59
CA GLN A 426 14.11 23.41 -24.78
C GLN A 426 12.79 22.65 -24.89
N ALA A 427 11.75 23.18 -24.23
CA ALA A 427 10.44 22.57 -24.24
C ALA A 427 9.89 22.54 -25.68
N CYS A 428 9.98 21.37 -26.32
CA CYS A 428 9.14 21.09 -27.48
C CYS A 428 7.69 21.25 -27.02
N ASN A 429 6.93 22.12 -27.69
CA ASN A 429 5.49 22.26 -27.51
C ASN A 429 4.77 21.02 -28.06
N VAL A 430 5.03 19.87 -27.46
CA VAL A 430 4.28 18.64 -27.68
C VAL A 430 2.93 18.85 -27.00
N ASN A 431 1.97 19.33 -27.78
CA ASN A 431 0.56 19.23 -27.41
C ASN A 431 0.23 17.75 -27.24
N PHE A 432 0.31 17.25 -26.01
CA PHE A 432 -0.14 15.91 -25.62
C PHE A 432 -1.68 15.85 -25.62
N ALA A 433 -2.27 16.11 -26.79
CA ALA A 433 -3.66 15.80 -27.08
C ALA A 433 -3.77 14.29 -27.32
N THR A 434 -4.10 13.54 -26.27
CA THR A 434 -4.20 12.07 -26.27
C THR A 434 -5.13 11.52 -27.37
N ALA A 435 -6.04 12.36 -27.89
CA ALA A 435 -6.92 12.08 -29.03
C ALA A 435 -6.19 11.55 -30.28
N ASN A 436 -4.99 12.06 -30.60
CA ASN A 436 -4.24 11.62 -31.79
C ASN A 436 -3.58 10.24 -31.63
N PHE A 437 -3.53 9.67 -30.43
CA PHE A 437 -2.83 8.40 -30.17
C PHE A 437 -3.73 7.17 -30.26
N LEU A 438 -5.05 7.35 -30.18
CA LEU A 438 -6.05 6.27 -30.18
C LEU A 438 -7.02 6.34 -31.38
N LEU A 439 -6.86 7.33 -32.25
CA LEU A 439 -7.53 7.42 -33.53
C LEU A 439 -6.51 7.20 -34.66
N PRO A 440 -6.47 6.02 -35.29
CA PRO A 440 -5.65 5.83 -36.49
C PRO A 440 -6.13 6.78 -37.61
N GLY A 441 -5.24 7.63 -38.09
CA GLY A 441 -5.46 8.49 -39.26
C GLY A 441 -5.50 7.70 -40.57
N GLY A 442 -6.51 6.83 -40.72
CA GLY A 442 -6.61 5.84 -41.80
C GLY A 442 -6.93 6.39 -43.19
N GLN A 443 -7.09 7.71 -43.36
CA GLN A 443 -7.48 8.31 -44.64
C GLN A 443 -6.30 8.80 -45.49
N GLN A 444 -5.22 9.32 -44.91
CA GLN A 444 -4.12 9.92 -45.70
C GLN A 444 -3.13 8.90 -46.29
N GLN A 445 -2.94 7.73 -45.67
CA GLN A 445 -2.03 6.70 -46.22
C GLN A 445 -2.66 5.88 -47.37
N GLN A 446 -4.00 5.77 -47.44
CA GLN A 446 -4.65 5.03 -48.53
C GLN A 446 -4.60 5.77 -49.88
N GLU A 447 -4.52 7.11 -49.88
CA GLU A 447 -4.40 7.88 -51.12
C GLU A 447 -2.98 7.79 -51.71
N ALA A 448 -1.95 7.83 -50.87
CA ALA A 448 -0.56 7.64 -51.29
C ALA A 448 -0.30 6.23 -51.87
N LEU A 449 -0.83 5.19 -51.21
CA LEU A 449 -0.68 3.80 -51.67
C LEU A 449 -1.49 3.49 -52.95
N LYS A 450 -2.58 4.22 -53.21
CA LYS A 450 -3.32 4.10 -54.49
C LYS A 450 -2.57 4.66 -55.69
N GLN A 451 -1.64 5.61 -55.50
CA GLN A 451 -0.85 6.19 -56.59
C GLN A 451 0.40 5.37 -56.95
N GLN A 452 0.97 4.60 -56.01
CA GLN A 452 2.12 3.72 -56.31
C GLN A 452 1.72 2.37 -56.96
N ASN A 453 0.52 1.86 -56.68
CA ASN A 453 0.09 0.55 -57.17
C ASN A 453 -0.47 0.54 -58.61
N GLN A 454 -0.38 1.64 -59.37
CA GLN A 454 -0.77 1.67 -60.79
C GLN A 454 0.40 1.51 -61.77
N THR A 455 1.65 1.36 -61.29
CA THR A 455 2.87 1.37 -62.12
C THR A 455 3.65 0.06 -62.16
N LEU A 456 3.18 -1.00 -61.50
CA LEU A 456 3.92 -2.27 -61.33
C LEU A 456 3.11 -3.53 -61.70
N GLU A 457 2.16 -3.42 -62.63
CA GLU A 457 1.57 -4.58 -63.33
C GLU A 457 1.98 -4.62 -64.81
N LYS A 458 3.25 -4.97 -65.06
CA LYS A 458 3.69 -5.62 -66.30
C LYS A 458 4.76 -6.66 -66.01
N ASP A 459 4.70 -7.74 -66.78
CA ASP A 459 5.66 -8.84 -66.89
C ASP A 459 5.70 -9.89 -65.75
N SER A 460 4.68 -10.78 -65.80
CA SER A 460 4.82 -12.24 -66.02
C SER A 460 6.25 -12.85 -66.06
N SER A 461 6.56 -14.10 -65.64
CA SER A 461 5.77 -15.28 -65.22
C SER A 461 6.71 -16.50 -64.93
N VAL A 462 6.15 -17.70 -64.64
CA VAL A 462 6.71 -19.08 -64.87
C VAL A 462 7.29 -19.91 -63.66
N THR A 463 6.42 -20.78 -63.13
CA THR A 463 6.55 -22.22 -62.70
C THR A 463 7.61 -22.78 -61.73
N SER A 464 7.13 -23.16 -60.52
CA SER A 464 7.01 -24.51 -59.89
C SER A 464 8.09 -25.64 -59.93
N ALA A 465 8.05 -26.45 -58.84
CA ALA A 465 8.68 -27.77 -58.55
C ALA A 465 10.08 -27.72 -57.88
N CYS A 466 10.50 -28.63 -56.98
CA CYS A 466 9.97 -29.95 -56.56
C CYS A 466 10.32 -30.34 -55.08
N GLN A 467 9.92 -31.55 -54.66
CA GLN A 467 10.04 -32.23 -53.35
C GLN A 467 11.11 -33.40 -53.39
N THR A 468 11.68 -34.01 -52.32
CA THR A 468 11.59 -33.76 -50.85
C THR A 468 12.77 -34.20 -49.91
N PRO A 469 12.93 -35.47 -49.43
CA PRO A 469 12.80 -35.73 -47.97
C PRO A 469 14.03 -36.33 -47.22
N PHE A 470 13.78 -36.76 -45.95
CA PHE A 470 14.60 -37.53 -44.98
C PHE A 470 15.50 -36.67 -44.05
N GLU A 471 15.31 -36.71 -42.71
CA GLU A 471 15.69 -37.76 -41.72
C GLU A 471 17.22 -37.98 -41.65
N ALA A 472 17.84 -38.34 -40.53
CA ALA A 472 17.58 -38.29 -39.09
C ALA A 472 18.88 -38.78 -38.42
N ASP A 473 19.24 -38.38 -37.19
CA ASP A 473 20.09 -39.26 -36.36
C ASP A 473 20.16 -38.87 -34.88
N LEU A 474 20.17 -39.89 -34.03
CA LEU A 474 20.27 -39.85 -32.57
C LEU A 474 21.40 -40.79 -32.16
N HIS A 475 22.38 -40.32 -31.37
CA HIS A 475 23.24 -41.25 -30.62
C HIS A 475 23.67 -40.73 -29.25
N ASN A 476 23.74 -41.67 -28.31
CA ASN A 476 23.89 -41.49 -26.87
C ASN A 476 25.27 -41.00 -26.43
N PHE A 477 25.31 -40.31 -25.28
CA PHE A 477 26.41 -40.44 -24.30
C PHE A 477 25.87 -40.44 -22.88
N SER A 478 26.50 -41.20 -21.98
CA SER A 478 25.99 -41.54 -20.65
C SER A 478 26.93 -41.18 -19.50
N ALA A 479 26.33 -40.69 -18.41
CA ALA A 479 26.76 -40.78 -17.00
C ALA A 479 27.99 -39.97 -16.50
N GLY A 480 27.82 -39.33 -15.33
CA GLY A 480 28.89 -39.32 -14.32
C GLY A 480 29.31 -37.99 -13.66
N ALA A 481 28.41 -37.25 -12.99
CA ALA A 481 28.78 -36.35 -11.87
C ALA A 481 27.54 -35.93 -11.05
N PHE A 482 27.70 -35.68 -9.75
CA PHE A 482 26.61 -35.28 -8.84
C PHE A 482 26.01 -33.92 -9.26
N SER A 483 24.70 -33.89 -9.49
CA SER A 483 23.94 -32.71 -9.88
C SER A 483 23.09 -32.21 -8.72
N THR A 484 23.24 -30.94 -8.37
CA THR A 484 22.24 -30.18 -7.61
C THR A 484 21.04 -29.91 -8.51
N THR A 485 20.10 -30.85 -8.56
CA THR A 485 18.93 -30.79 -9.44
C THR A 485 18.08 -29.54 -9.15
N SER A 486 18.00 -28.67 -10.14
CA SER A 486 17.11 -27.51 -10.12
C SER A 486 15.69 -27.93 -10.50
N VAL A 487 14.67 -27.18 -10.08
CA VAL A 487 13.26 -27.43 -10.48
C VAL A 487 13.11 -27.37 -12.02
N VAL A 488 13.98 -26.59 -12.67
CA VAL A 488 14.01 -26.39 -14.13
C VAL A 488 14.45 -27.66 -14.87
N ASP A 489 15.15 -28.60 -14.23
CA ASP A 489 15.46 -29.90 -14.81
C ASP A 489 14.21 -30.77 -15.05
N GLY A 490 13.11 -30.51 -14.32
CA GLY A 490 11.79 -31.08 -14.58
C GLY A 490 11.02 -30.37 -15.70
N VAL A 491 11.42 -29.14 -16.06
CA VAL A 491 10.87 -28.34 -17.18
C VAL A 491 11.81 -28.44 -18.39
N ARG A 492 12.27 -29.65 -18.72
CA ARG A 492 13.08 -29.91 -19.92
C ARG A 492 12.29 -29.58 -21.19
N GLY A 493 12.53 -28.39 -21.74
CA GLY A 493 12.09 -27.94 -23.07
C GLY A 493 10.75 -27.19 -23.13
N GLY A 494 10.04 -26.99 -22.02
CA GLY A 494 8.72 -26.35 -22.01
C GLY A 494 8.74 -24.81 -21.96
N LYS A 495 7.93 -24.14 -22.78
CA LYS A 495 7.64 -22.70 -22.65
C LYS A 495 6.74 -22.49 -21.42
N MET A 496 7.20 -21.67 -20.46
CA MET A 496 6.49 -21.41 -19.18
C MET A 496 5.11 -20.76 -19.37
N PHE A 497 4.95 -19.94 -20.41
CA PHE A 497 3.69 -19.34 -20.79
C PHE A 497 3.44 -19.49 -22.29
N SER A 498 2.17 -19.60 -22.66
CA SER A 498 1.70 -19.77 -24.04
C SER A 498 0.47 -18.90 -24.31
N LYS A 499 -0.04 -18.92 -25.55
CA LYS A 499 -1.32 -18.29 -25.92
C LYS A 499 -2.54 -18.97 -25.31
N THR A 500 -2.42 -20.22 -24.87
CA THR A 500 -3.50 -21.02 -24.28
C THR A 500 -3.47 -21.06 -22.75
N THR A 501 -2.36 -20.67 -22.13
CA THR A 501 -2.19 -20.58 -20.66
C THR A 501 -3.37 -19.89 -19.98
N LYS A 502 -3.86 -20.50 -18.90
CA LYS A 502 -5.01 -20.07 -18.10
C LYS A 502 -4.63 -19.86 -16.64
N ALA A 503 -5.09 -18.75 -16.08
CA ALA A 503 -4.76 -18.30 -14.75
C ALA A 503 -5.99 -18.21 -13.84
N ILE A 504 -5.80 -18.63 -12.59
CA ILE A 504 -6.67 -18.27 -11.46
C ILE A 504 -6.01 -17.09 -10.71
N VAL A 505 -6.79 -16.08 -10.35
CA VAL A 505 -6.31 -14.93 -9.57
C VAL A 505 -6.80 -15.02 -8.14
N TRP A 506 -5.87 -15.13 -7.18
CA TRP A 506 -6.21 -15.04 -5.76
C TRP A 506 -6.27 -13.57 -5.35
N GLY A 507 -7.41 -13.13 -4.80
CA GLY A 507 -7.68 -11.75 -4.39
C GLY A 507 -8.63 -11.00 -5.33
N MET A 508 -9.35 -10.01 -4.79
CA MET A 508 -10.33 -9.19 -5.52
C MET A 508 -9.65 -8.09 -6.37
N GLN A 509 -8.85 -8.49 -7.37
CA GLN A 509 -8.01 -7.58 -8.16
C GLN A 509 -8.60 -7.27 -9.54
N THR A 510 -9.79 -6.64 -9.55
CA THR A 510 -10.54 -6.35 -10.79
C THR A 510 -9.73 -5.54 -11.83
N ARG A 511 -8.95 -4.54 -11.40
CA ARG A 511 -8.11 -3.75 -12.33
C ARG A 511 -6.99 -4.59 -12.96
N ALA A 512 -6.35 -5.47 -12.19
CA ALA A 512 -5.29 -6.34 -12.70
C ALA A 512 -5.87 -7.37 -13.69
N VAL A 513 -7.00 -7.99 -13.35
CA VAL A 513 -7.71 -8.92 -14.23
C VAL A 513 -8.12 -8.21 -15.53
N GLN A 514 -8.80 -7.06 -15.47
CA GLN A 514 -9.17 -6.31 -16.68
C GLN A 514 -7.95 -6.00 -17.54
N SER A 515 -6.86 -5.53 -16.93
CA SER A 515 -5.62 -5.22 -17.65
C SER A 515 -4.99 -6.45 -18.32
N MET A 516 -5.10 -7.65 -17.72
CA MET A 516 -4.71 -8.91 -18.37
C MET A 516 -5.60 -9.19 -19.59
N LEU A 517 -6.92 -9.03 -19.48
CA LEU A 517 -7.86 -9.24 -20.59
C LEU A 517 -7.67 -8.26 -21.75
N ASP A 518 -7.37 -6.99 -21.45
CA ASP A 518 -7.08 -5.98 -22.47
C ASP A 518 -5.81 -6.35 -23.25
N PHE A 519 -4.77 -6.79 -22.53
CA PHE A 519 -3.54 -7.32 -23.12
C PHE A 519 -3.81 -8.55 -23.98
N ASP A 520 -4.57 -9.52 -23.47
CA ASP A 520 -4.93 -10.75 -24.17
C ASP A 520 -5.66 -10.46 -25.49
N PHE A 521 -6.61 -9.51 -25.46
CA PHE A 521 -7.37 -9.07 -26.63
C PHE A 521 -6.47 -8.44 -27.69
N ILE A 522 -5.59 -7.49 -27.32
CA ILE A 522 -4.69 -6.86 -28.30
C ILE A 522 -3.56 -7.79 -28.77
N CYS A 523 -3.23 -8.83 -27.99
CA CYS A 523 -2.36 -9.93 -28.40
C CYS A 523 -3.05 -10.89 -29.40
N ARG A 524 -4.34 -10.71 -29.69
CA ARG A 524 -5.18 -11.60 -30.52
C ARG A 524 -5.22 -13.04 -29.96
N ARG A 525 -5.35 -13.19 -28.64
CA ARG A 525 -5.75 -14.48 -28.06
C ARG A 525 -7.20 -14.78 -28.44
N GLU A 526 -7.51 -16.06 -28.59
CA GLU A 526 -8.87 -16.53 -28.83
C GLU A 526 -9.72 -16.43 -27.55
N GLU A 527 -9.08 -16.64 -26.39
CA GLU A 527 -9.75 -16.65 -25.09
C GLU A 527 -9.00 -15.83 -24.02
N PRO A 528 -9.73 -15.28 -23.03
CA PRO A 528 -9.20 -14.76 -21.77
C PRO A 528 -8.13 -15.65 -21.14
N SER A 529 -7.08 -15.04 -20.61
CA SER A 529 -6.12 -15.73 -19.75
C SER A 529 -6.68 -15.99 -18.35
N VAL A 530 -7.51 -15.11 -17.79
CA VAL A 530 -8.13 -15.33 -16.47
C VAL A 530 -9.43 -16.12 -16.61
N VAL A 531 -9.50 -17.29 -15.96
CA VAL A 531 -10.70 -18.16 -15.97
C VAL A 531 -11.53 -18.06 -14.69
N ALA A 532 -10.90 -17.72 -13.57
CA ALA A 532 -11.57 -17.55 -12.28
C ALA A 532 -10.80 -16.63 -11.33
N MET A 533 -11.49 -16.17 -10.29
CA MET A 533 -10.90 -15.52 -9.13
C MET A 533 -11.25 -16.28 -7.85
N VAL A 534 -10.40 -16.19 -6.83
CA VAL A 534 -10.65 -16.71 -5.48
C VAL A 534 -10.62 -15.55 -4.49
N TYR A 535 -11.70 -15.36 -3.72
CA TYR A 535 -11.77 -14.30 -2.71
C TYR A 535 -12.58 -14.78 -1.48
N PRO A 536 -11.92 -15.10 -0.34
CA PRO A 536 -12.55 -15.85 0.76
C PRO A 536 -13.58 -15.06 1.58
N PHE A 537 -13.67 -13.73 1.38
CA PHE A 537 -14.55 -12.86 2.16
C PHE A 537 -15.96 -12.71 1.57
N THR A 538 -16.18 -13.10 0.31
CA THR A 538 -17.52 -13.08 -0.33
C THR A 538 -18.00 -14.48 -0.65
N GLY A 539 -19.30 -14.66 -0.84
CA GLY A 539 -19.85 -15.88 -1.45
C GLY A 539 -19.54 -15.97 -2.94
N ASP A 540 -19.76 -17.16 -3.52
CA ASP A 540 -19.62 -17.40 -4.95
C ASP A 540 -20.50 -16.45 -5.77
N HIS A 541 -19.90 -15.77 -6.75
CA HIS A 541 -20.60 -14.84 -7.63
C HIS A 541 -19.90 -14.74 -8.99
N LYS A 542 -20.38 -13.86 -9.87
CA LYS A 542 -19.73 -13.55 -11.15
C LYS A 542 -19.39 -12.07 -11.21
N GLN A 543 -18.16 -11.76 -11.57
CA GLN A 543 -17.68 -10.39 -11.75
C GLN A 543 -17.71 -10.03 -13.24
N LYS A 544 -18.19 -8.81 -13.55
CA LYS A 544 -18.18 -8.26 -14.91
C LYS A 544 -16.79 -7.75 -15.29
N PHE A 545 -16.42 -8.02 -16.53
CA PHE A 545 -15.19 -7.58 -17.20
C PHE A 545 -15.47 -7.30 -18.69
N TYR A 546 -14.53 -6.68 -19.40
CA TYR A 546 -14.58 -6.48 -20.84
C TYR A 546 -13.61 -7.41 -21.59
N TRP A 547 -14.05 -7.90 -22.73
CA TRP A 547 -13.23 -8.52 -23.78
C TRP A 547 -13.30 -7.64 -25.02
N GLY A 548 -12.32 -6.74 -25.18
CA GLY A 548 -12.37 -5.64 -26.13
C GLY A 548 -13.49 -4.66 -25.79
N HIS A 549 -14.65 -4.79 -26.44
CA HIS A 549 -15.84 -3.97 -26.19
C HIS A 549 -17.04 -4.78 -25.63
N LYS A 550 -16.92 -6.10 -25.51
CA LYS A 550 -17.99 -7.00 -25.06
C LYS A 550 -17.89 -7.24 -23.55
N GLU A 551 -18.97 -7.01 -22.80
CA GLU A 551 -19.02 -7.49 -21.40
C GLU A 551 -19.00 -9.02 -21.34
N ILE A 552 -18.17 -9.57 -20.46
CA ILE A 552 -18.09 -10.98 -20.09
C ILE A 552 -18.16 -11.14 -18.56
N LEU A 553 -18.36 -12.38 -18.12
CA LEU A 553 -18.48 -12.73 -16.70
C LEU A 553 -17.41 -13.77 -16.31
N ILE A 554 -16.57 -13.43 -15.34
CA ILE A 554 -15.61 -14.36 -14.72
C ILE A 554 -16.15 -14.78 -13.35
N PRO A 555 -16.17 -16.09 -13.02
CA PRO A 555 -16.60 -16.56 -11.71
C PRO A 555 -15.59 -16.18 -10.61
N VAL A 556 -16.12 -15.79 -9.46
CA VAL A 556 -15.37 -15.56 -8.23
C VAL A 556 -15.84 -16.59 -7.20
N TYR A 557 -14.92 -17.36 -6.65
CA TYR A 557 -15.19 -18.42 -5.69
C TYR A 557 -14.75 -18.05 -4.28
N LYS A 558 -15.48 -18.50 -3.26
CA LYS A 558 -15.07 -18.36 -1.87
C LYS A 558 -13.91 -19.31 -1.50
N LYS A 559 -13.91 -20.52 -2.06
CA LYS A 559 -12.90 -21.55 -1.80
C LYS A 559 -12.05 -21.81 -3.03
N MET A 560 -10.75 -22.07 -2.82
CA MET A 560 -9.84 -22.45 -3.90
C MET A 560 -10.20 -23.80 -4.51
N SER A 561 -10.59 -24.78 -3.69
CA SER A 561 -11.00 -26.12 -4.12
C SER A 561 -12.09 -26.10 -5.20
N ASP A 562 -13.06 -25.19 -5.06
CA ASP A 562 -14.18 -25.06 -5.99
C ASP A 562 -13.74 -24.44 -7.32
N ALA A 563 -12.78 -23.51 -7.28
CA ALA A 563 -12.15 -22.94 -8.48
C ALA A 563 -11.33 -23.99 -9.23
N MET A 564 -10.42 -24.68 -8.53
CA MET A 564 -9.52 -25.70 -9.12
C MET A 564 -10.31 -26.87 -9.73
N THR A 565 -11.38 -27.31 -9.06
CA THR A 565 -12.23 -28.41 -9.53
C THR A 565 -12.99 -28.06 -10.81
N LYS A 566 -13.46 -26.80 -10.93
CA LYS A 566 -14.26 -26.32 -12.07
C LYS A 566 -13.39 -25.85 -13.25
N HIS A 567 -12.14 -25.45 -12.99
CA HIS A 567 -11.20 -24.90 -13.98
C HIS A 567 -9.91 -25.74 -14.03
N LYS A 568 -10.03 -26.97 -14.56
CA LYS A 568 -8.91 -27.93 -14.66
C LYS A 568 -7.86 -27.52 -15.69
N GLU A 569 -8.22 -26.62 -16.59
CA GLU A 569 -7.36 -26.00 -17.61
C GLU A 569 -6.39 -24.96 -17.04
N ALA A 570 -6.57 -24.51 -15.78
CA ALA A 570 -5.69 -23.54 -15.16
C ALA A 570 -4.31 -24.14 -14.81
N ASP A 571 -3.26 -23.64 -15.47
CA ASP A 571 -1.85 -23.99 -15.25
C ASP A 571 -1.08 -22.94 -14.43
N VAL A 572 -1.66 -21.74 -14.27
CA VAL A 572 -1.05 -20.61 -13.55
C VAL A 572 -1.93 -20.13 -12.40
N LEU A 573 -1.31 -19.69 -11.31
CA LEU A 573 -1.98 -18.90 -10.28
C LEU A 573 -1.25 -17.60 -9.98
N VAL A 574 -1.98 -16.48 -9.97
CA VAL A 574 -1.45 -15.16 -9.60
C VAL A 574 -1.96 -14.80 -8.20
N ASN A 575 -1.05 -14.77 -7.23
CA ASN A 575 -1.37 -14.62 -5.81
C ASN A 575 -1.19 -13.16 -5.35
N PHE A 576 -2.31 -12.46 -5.18
CA PHE A 576 -2.37 -11.12 -4.55
C PHE A 576 -2.82 -11.17 -3.08
N ALA A 577 -2.56 -12.27 -2.37
CA ALA A 577 -2.66 -12.30 -0.91
C ALA A 577 -1.75 -11.25 -0.26
N SER A 578 -2.09 -10.84 0.96
CA SER A 578 -1.21 -9.96 1.76
C SER A 578 0.01 -10.74 2.24
N LEU A 579 1.10 -10.06 2.63
CA LEU A 579 2.31 -10.71 3.17
C LEU A 579 2.02 -11.69 4.33
N ARG A 580 0.92 -11.47 5.07
CA ARG A 580 0.47 -12.30 6.21
C ARG A 580 -0.27 -13.57 5.79
N SER A 581 -0.79 -13.62 4.57
CA SER A 581 -1.63 -14.72 4.03
C SER A 581 -1.05 -15.36 2.77
N ALA A 582 -0.02 -14.76 2.16
CA ALA A 582 0.66 -15.25 0.97
C ALA A 582 1.38 -16.59 1.18
N TYR A 583 1.90 -16.85 2.38
CA TYR A 583 2.46 -18.15 2.73
C TYR A 583 1.39 -19.25 2.69
N GLU A 584 0.35 -19.15 3.53
CA GLU A 584 -0.72 -20.16 3.66
C GLU A 584 -1.45 -20.40 2.34
N SER A 585 -1.83 -19.33 1.63
CA SER A 585 -2.47 -19.45 0.32
C SER A 585 -1.56 -20.12 -0.71
N THR A 586 -0.24 -19.86 -0.70
CA THR A 586 0.68 -20.55 -1.62
C THR A 586 0.85 -22.03 -1.26
N VAL A 587 0.87 -22.37 0.04
CA VAL A 587 0.89 -23.78 0.49
C VAL A 587 -0.36 -24.52 0.01
N GLU A 588 -1.55 -23.93 0.15
CA GLU A 588 -2.82 -24.47 -0.40
C GLU A 588 -2.73 -24.67 -1.92
N VAL A 589 -2.23 -23.68 -2.67
CA VAL A 589 -2.07 -23.79 -4.15
C VAL A 589 -1.16 -24.93 -4.55
N LEU A 590 -0.08 -25.16 -3.80
CA LEU A 590 0.86 -26.25 -4.06
C LEU A 590 0.22 -27.64 -3.86
N GLU A 591 -0.96 -27.79 -3.27
CA GLU A 591 -1.68 -29.07 -3.20
C GLU A 591 -2.33 -29.47 -4.54
N TYR A 592 -2.50 -28.53 -5.49
CA TYR A 592 -3.19 -28.78 -6.76
C TYR A 592 -2.18 -29.00 -7.92
N PRO A 593 -1.94 -30.24 -8.36
CA PRO A 593 -0.87 -30.56 -9.33
C PRO A 593 -1.09 -29.99 -10.74
N GLN A 594 -2.30 -29.49 -11.04
CA GLN A 594 -2.60 -28.75 -12.27
C GLN A 594 -1.83 -27.42 -12.37
N ILE A 595 -1.53 -26.78 -11.24
CA ILE A 595 -0.79 -25.52 -11.21
C ILE A 595 0.71 -25.80 -11.38
N ARG A 596 1.30 -25.23 -12.44
CA ARG A 596 2.71 -25.38 -12.79
C ARG A 596 3.53 -24.12 -12.49
N THR A 597 2.88 -22.95 -12.46
CA THR A 597 3.50 -21.67 -12.10
C THR A 597 2.66 -20.88 -11.11
N VAL A 598 3.28 -20.38 -10.04
CA VAL A 598 2.68 -19.44 -9.08
C VAL A 598 3.44 -18.12 -9.12
N ALA A 599 2.72 -17.00 -9.23
CA ALA A 599 3.30 -15.67 -9.11
C ALA A 599 2.88 -15.03 -7.78
N ILE A 600 3.83 -14.79 -6.87
CA ILE A 600 3.57 -14.25 -5.53
C ILE A 600 3.85 -12.74 -5.56
N ILE A 601 2.80 -11.92 -5.52
CA ILE A 601 2.91 -10.47 -5.69
C ILE A 601 3.31 -9.76 -4.39
N ALA A 602 3.02 -10.35 -3.22
CA ALA A 602 3.28 -9.75 -1.91
C ALA A 602 4.77 -9.49 -1.65
N GLU A 603 5.08 -8.27 -1.20
CA GLU A 603 6.38 -7.89 -0.64
C GLU A 603 6.36 -8.03 0.89
N GLY A 604 7.49 -8.45 1.50
CA GLY A 604 7.61 -8.54 2.96
C GLY A 604 7.16 -9.87 3.58
N ILE A 605 7.28 -10.98 2.84
CA ILE A 605 7.13 -12.33 3.42
C ILE A 605 8.43 -12.69 4.16
N PRO A 606 8.38 -13.26 5.38
CA PRO A 606 9.56 -13.70 6.10
C PRO A 606 10.48 -14.61 5.28
N GLU A 607 11.79 -14.34 5.33
CA GLU A 607 12.82 -15.06 4.58
C GLU A 607 12.69 -16.58 4.81
N ASN A 608 12.47 -16.99 6.06
CA ASN A 608 12.31 -18.40 6.43
C ASN A 608 11.01 -19.04 5.88
N MET A 609 9.93 -18.27 5.75
CA MET A 609 8.69 -18.74 5.11
C MET A 609 8.91 -18.93 3.61
N THR A 610 9.56 -17.98 2.94
CA THR A 610 9.88 -18.07 1.51
C THR A 610 10.80 -19.26 1.20
N ARG A 611 11.80 -19.56 2.05
CA ARG A 611 12.62 -20.77 1.91
C ARG A 611 11.80 -22.06 1.94
N LYS A 612 10.81 -22.17 2.83
CA LYS A 612 9.91 -23.33 2.89
C LYS A 612 9.05 -23.46 1.63
N LEU A 613 8.53 -22.33 1.12
CA LEU A 613 7.80 -22.30 -0.16
C LEU A 613 8.67 -22.76 -1.33
N ILE A 614 9.94 -22.35 -1.38
CA ILE A 614 10.91 -22.81 -2.38
C ILE A 614 11.00 -24.34 -2.34
N VAL A 615 11.35 -24.94 -1.20
CA VAL A 615 11.52 -26.40 -1.05
C VAL A 615 10.26 -27.16 -1.50
N MET A 616 9.09 -26.81 -0.98
CA MET A 616 7.82 -27.46 -1.35
C MET A 616 7.49 -27.31 -2.85
N ALA A 617 7.88 -26.19 -3.47
CA ALA A 617 7.72 -26.02 -4.92
C ALA A 617 8.73 -26.85 -5.73
N GLN A 618 9.96 -27.05 -5.22
CA GLN A 618 10.94 -27.94 -5.85
C GLN A 618 10.45 -29.39 -5.86
N GLU A 619 10.00 -29.89 -4.70
CA GLU A 619 9.45 -31.25 -4.52
C GLU A 619 8.27 -31.54 -5.46
N LYS A 620 7.45 -30.53 -5.75
CA LYS A 620 6.25 -30.65 -6.60
C LYS A 620 6.47 -30.23 -8.06
N GLY A 621 7.69 -29.78 -8.40
CA GLY A 621 8.02 -29.33 -9.76
C GLY A 621 7.28 -28.06 -10.21
N VAL A 622 6.99 -27.14 -9.28
CA VAL A 622 6.25 -25.89 -9.53
C VAL A 622 7.22 -24.71 -9.58
N SER A 623 7.06 -23.82 -10.56
CA SER A 623 7.84 -22.57 -10.64
C SER A 623 7.20 -21.46 -9.82
N ILE A 624 7.97 -20.80 -8.95
CA ILE A 624 7.50 -19.61 -8.20
C ILE A 624 8.19 -18.36 -8.73
N ILE A 625 7.43 -17.41 -9.29
CA ILE A 625 7.93 -16.08 -9.64
C ILE A 625 7.58 -15.13 -8.48
N GLY A 626 8.56 -14.43 -7.92
CA GLY A 626 8.41 -13.69 -6.66
C GLY A 626 8.92 -14.49 -5.44
N PRO A 627 8.66 -14.07 -4.20
CA PRO A 627 7.79 -12.96 -3.79
C PRO A 627 8.35 -11.56 -4.13
N ALA A 628 7.65 -10.50 -3.72
CA ALA A 628 8.02 -9.10 -3.97
C ALA A 628 8.23 -8.78 -5.46
N THR A 629 7.33 -9.27 -6.33
CA THR A 629 7.40 -9.06 -7.79
C THR A 629 6.12 -8.47 -8.36
N VAL A 630 6.23 -7.82 -9.52
CA VAL A 630 5.09 -7.53 -10.40
C VAL A 630 4.69 -8.73 -11.26
N GLY A 631 5.60 -9.69 -11.44
CA GLY A 631 5.45 -10.89 -12.28
C GLY A 631 6.33 -10.85 -13.51
N GLY A 632 5.72 -10.87 -14.70
CA GLY A 632 6.38 -11.01 -15.98
C GLY A 632 5.41 -10.88 -17.16
N VAL A 633 5.95 -10.74 -18.36
CA VAL A 633 5.22 -10.61 -19.62
C VAL A 633 5.88 -11.44 -20.72
N LYS A 634 5.08 -12.22 -21.44
CA LYS A 634 5.46 -12.87 -22.70
C LYS A 634 4.59 -12.26 -23.80
N PRO A 635 5.08 -11.23 -24.52
CA PRO A 635 4.32 -10.51 -25.55
C PRO A 635 3.63 -11.43 -26.56
N GLY A 636 2.38 -11.13 -26.89
CA GLY A 636 1.54 -11.97 -27.74
C GLY A 636 1.02 -13.26 -27.09
N CYS A 637 1.39 -13.57 -25.83
CA CYS A 637 1.03 -14.83 -25.14
C CYS A 637 0.32 -14.62 -23.80
N PHE A 638 0.96 -14.01 -22.80
CA PHE A 638 0.43 -13.87 -21.45
C PHE A 638 1.15 -12.75 -20.67
N LYS A 639 0.45 -12.10 -19.73
CA LYS A 639 1.09 -11.24 -18.74
C LYS A 639 0.58 -11.55 -17.34
N ILE A 640 1.45 -11.46 -16.35
CA ILE A 640 1.10 -11.64 -14.95
C ILE A 640 0.58 -10.32 -14.39
N GLY A 641 -0.71 -10.29 -14.06
CA GLY A 641 -1.34 -9.20 -13.32
C GLY A 641 -1.08 -7.82 -13.92
N ASN A 642 -0.37 -6.99 -13.15
CA ASN A 642 -0.12 -5.59 -13.47
C ASN A 642 1.11 -5.36 -14.37
N THR A 643 1.84 -6.40 -14.79
CA THR A 643 3.10 -6.23 -15.54
C THR A 643 2.89 -5.44 -16.84
N GLY A 644 3.77 -4.48 -17.13
CA GLY A 644 3.63 -3.58 -18.28
C GLY A 644 2.58 -2.48 -18.11
N GLY A 645 1.77 -2.53 -17.04
CA GLY A 645 0.79 -1.51 -16.68
C GLY A 645 -0.38 -1.36 -17.67
N MET A 646 -0.81 -0.11 -17.85
CA MET A 646 -1.95 0.28 -18.68
C MET A 646 -1.68 0.08 -20.18
N LEU A 647 -2.77 0.01 -20.95
CA LEU A 647 -2.74 -0.32 -22.38
C LEU A 647 -1.89 0.66 -23.21
N ASP A 648 -1.80 1.92 -22.79
CA ASP A 648 -0.97 2.95 -23.43
C ASP A 648 0.52 2.56 -23.42
N ASN A 649 1.04 2.05 -22.30
CA ASN A 649 2.42 1.56 -22.21
C ASN A 649 2.61 0.20 -22.90
N ILE A 650 1.61 -0.70 -22.88
CA ILE A 650 1.65 -1.96 -23.65
C ILE A 650 1.77 -1.67 -25.15
N LEU A 651 1.06 -0.66 -25.66
CA LEU A 651 1.14 -0.22 -27.06
C LEU A 651 2.45 0.52 -27.35
N HIS A 652 2.84 1.49 -26.52
CA HIS A 652 4.07 2.27 -26.69
C HIS A 652 5.34 1.40 -26.68
N SER A 653 5.45 0.48 -25.72
CA SER A 653 6.55 -0.48 -25.62
C SER A 653 6.36 -1.72 -26.50
N LYS A 654 5.32 -1.71 -27.36
CA LYS A 654 4.98 -2.76 -28.33
C LYS A 654 4.92 -4.19 -27.76
N LEU A 655 4.36 -4.34 -26.56
CA LEU A 655 4.29 -5.62 -25.83
C LEU A 655 3.13 -6.53 -26.29
N TYR A 656 2.38 -6.15 -27.33
CA TYR A 656 1.30 -6.97 -27.91
C TYR A 656 1.80 -8.04 -28.90
N ARG A 657 3.09 -8.04 -29.26
CA ARG A 657 3.72 -9.03 -30.14
C ARG A 657 5.17 -9.32 -29.71
N PRO A 658 5.66 -10.56 -29.89
CA PRO A 658 7.04 -10.92 -29.52
C PRO A 658 8.07 -10.22 -30.42
N GLY A 659 9.20 -9.86 -29.83
CA GLY A 659 10.48 -9.65 -30.53
C GLY A 659 11.46 -10.79 -30.21
N SER A 660 12.76 -10.51 -30.31
CA SER A 660 13.84 -11.51 -30.16
C SER A 660 14.60 -11.46 -28.83
N VAL A 661 14.31 -10.47 -27.97
CA VAL A 661 15.09 -10.16 -26.76
C VAL A 661 14.39 -10.66 -25.50
N ALA A 662 15.02 -11.53 -24.71
CA ALA A 662 14.50 -11.88 -23.39
C ALA A 662 15.23 -11.12 -22.27
N TYR A 663 14.54 -10.85 -21.16
CA TYR A 663 15.18 -10.24 -20.00
C TYR A 663 14.78 -10.88 -18.66
N VAL A 664 15.68 -10.75 -17.69
CA VAL A 664 15.41 -11.08 -16.29
C VAL A 664 15.96 -9.97 -15.38
N SER A 665 15.18 -9.58 -14.37
CA SER A 665 15.49 -8.48 -13.43
C SER A 665 15.04 -8.83 -12.02
N ARG A 666 15.67 -8.27 -10.97
CA ARG A 666 15.08 -8.26 -9.62
C ARG A 666 13.92 -7.28 -9.51
N SER A 667 14.09 -6.04 -9.96
CA SER A 667 13.10 -4.98 -9.77
C SER A 667 11.95 -5.02 -10.77
N GLY A 668 10.71 -5.12 -10.27
CA GLY A 668 9.51 -4.97 -11.08
C GLY A 668 9.34 -3.57 -11.69
N GLY A 669 9.86 -2.51 -11.06
CA GLY A 669 9.86 -1.17 -11.66
C GLY A 669 10.79 -1.07 -12.86
N MET A 670 12.00 -1.63 -12.75
CA MET A 670 12.97 -1.61 -13.83
C MET A 670 12.65 -2.58 -14.96
N SER A 671 11.90 -3.67 -14.71
CA SER A 671 11.40 -4.54 -15.78
C SER A 671 10.57 -3.77 -16.82
N ASN A 672 9.82 -2.74 -16.40
CA ASN A 672 9.02 -1.92 -17.30
C ASN A 672 9.81 -0.78 -17.96
N GLU A 673 10.91 -0.32 -17.36
CA GLU A 673 11.87 0.53 -18.07
C GLU A 673 12.68 -0.29 -19.10
N LEU A 674 13.00 -1.56 -18.80
CA LEU A 674 13.60 -2.49 -19.77
C LEU A 674 12.67 -2.73 -20.97
N ASN A 675 11.36 -2.89 -20.77
CA ASN A 675 10.39 -2.93 -21.87
C ASN A 675 10.56 -1.71 -22.81
N ASN A 676 10.60 -0.50 -22.26
CA ASN A 676 10.78 0.76 -22.99
C ASN A 676 12.16 0.87 -23.70
N ILE A 677 13.24 0.49 -23.02
CA ILE A 677 14.61 0.51 -23.59
C ILE A 677 14.71 -0.50 -24.74
N ILE A 678 14.29 -1.75 -24.51
CA ILE A 678 14.36 -2.84 -25.50
C ILE A 678 13.46 -2.52 -26.71
N SER A 679 12.25 -1.98 -26.51
CA SER A 679 11.34 -1.63 -27.61
C SER A 679 11.85 -0.48 -28.49
N LYS A 680 12.73 0.37 -27.96
CA LYS A 680 13.39 1.47 -28.69
C LYS A 680 14.68 1.02 -29.40
N ALA A 681 15.40 0.05 -28.83
CA ALA A 681 16.69 -0.41 -29.31
C ALA A 681 16.64 -1.64 -30.26
N THR A 682 15.54 -2.40 -30.26
CA THR A 682 15.44 -3.73 -30.90
C THR A 682 14.05 -3.98 -31.54
N ASP A 683 13.80 -5.19 -32.05
CA ASP A 683 12.45 -5.62 -32.47
C ASP A 683 11.45 -5.75 -31.31
N GLY A 684 11.94 -5.99 -30.08
CA GLY A 684 11.16 -5.96 -28.84
C GLY A 684 11.38 -7.17 -27.95
N VAL A 685 10.56 -7.24 -26.90
CA VAL A 685 10.66 -8.29 -25.87
C VAL A 685 10.03 -9.61 -26.37
N ALA A 686 10.74 -10.71 -26.20
CA ALA A 686 10.28 -12.08 -26.40
C ALA A 686 9.62 -12.63 -25.11
N GLU A 687 10.31 -12.51 -23.98
CA GLU A 687 9.83 -12.85 -22.64
C GLU A 687 10.60 -12.03 -21.60
N GLY A 688 9.90 -11.47 -20.61
CA GLY A 688 10.46 -10.62 -19.57
C GLY A 688 9.95 -11.00 -18.20
N VAL A 689 10.85 -11.26 -17.25
CA VAL A 689 10.49 -11.67 -15.88
C VAL A 689 11.16 -10.77 -14.84
N ALA A 690 10.40 -10.37 -13.82
CA ALA A 690 10.94 -9.84 -12.58
C ALA A 690 10.93 -10.96 -11.52
N ILE A 691 12.10 -11.40 -11.04
CA ILE A 691 12.19 -12.51 -10.06
C ILE A 691 11.74 -12.10 -8.66
N GLY A 692 11.80 -10.80 -8.34
CA GLY A 692 11.41 -10.23 -7.06
C GLY A 692 12.56 -9.58 -6.30
N GLY A 693 12.22 -8.68 -5.37
CA GLY A 693 13.19 -7.98 -4.52
C GLY A 693 13.64 -8.75 -3.27
N ASP A 694 12.99 -9.87 -2.95
CA ASP A 694 13.28 -10.65 -1.74
C ASP A 694 14.68 -11.30 -1.81
N ARG A 695 15.23 -11.64 -0.63
CA ARG A 695 16.56 -12.25 -0.53
C ARG A 695 16.65 -13.60 -1.22
N TYR A 696 15.58 -14.40 -1.11
CA TYR A 696 15.46 -15.72 -1.73
C TYR A 696 14.28 -15.73 -2.71
N PRO A 697 14.44 -15.30 -3.97
CA PRO A 697 13.38 -15.36 -4.97
C PRO A 697 13.06 -16.82 -5.32
N GLY A 698 11.81 -17.14 -5.59
CA GLY A 698 11.31 -18.48 -5.87
C GLY A 698 12.09 -19.17 -6.99
N THR A 699 12.20 -18.48 -8.12
CA THR A 699 13.10 -18.76 -9.24
C THR A 699 14.17 -17.67 -9.35
N THR A 700 15.37 -18.06 -9.75
CA THR A 700 16.59 -17.24 -9.78
C THR A 700 16.87 -16.67 -11.18
N PHE A 701 17.86 -15.79 -11.30
CA PHE A 701 18.37 -15.36 -12.60
C PHE A 701 18.75 -16.53 -13.51
N MET A 702 19.45 -17.54 -12.97
CA MET A 702 19.96 -18.66 -13.75
C MET A 702 18.81 -19.54 -14.28
N ASP A 703 17.78 -19.77 -13.47
CA ASP A 703 16.57 -20.52 -13.86
C ASP A 703 15.92 -19.93 -15.12
N HIS A 704 15.75 -18.61 -15.17
CA HIS A 704 15.18 -17.95 -16.35
C HIS A 704 16.17 -17.89 -17.53
N ILE A 705 17.46 -17.66 -17.29
CA ILE A 705 18.49 -17.64 -18.34
C ILE A 705 18.61 -19.01 -19.04
N LEU A 706 18.50 -20.13 -18.32
CA LEU A 706 18.50 -21.47 -18.93
C LEU A 706 17.27 -21.70 -19.82
N ARG A 707 16.07 -21.29 -19.39
CA ARG A 707 14.87 -21.32 -20.25
C ARG A 707 15.04 -20.44 -21.49
N TYR A 708 15.62 -19.25 -21.35
CA TYR A 708 15.89 -18.34 -22.46
C TYR A 708 16.96 -18.86 -23.43
N GLN A 709 17.96 -19.59 -22.92
CA GLN A 709 18.92 -20.31 -23.74
C GLN A 709 18.24 -21.44 -24.53
N ALA A 710 17.29 -22.16 -23.93
CA ALA A 710 16.57 -23.26 -24.56
C ALA A 710 15.50 -22.83 -25.60
N ASP A 711 14.78 -21.72 -25.40
CA ASP A 711 13.73 -21.26 -26.32
C ASP A 711 14.33 -20.76 -27.64
N PRO A 712 14.07 -21.39 -28.81
CA PRO A 712 14.71 -21.02 -30.08
C PRO A 712 14.30 -19.63 -30.59
N ASP A 713 13.18 -19.06 -30.11
CA ASP A 713 12.71 -17.73 -30.54
C ASP A 713 13.57 -16.61 -29.95
N ILE A 714 14.16 -16.84 -28.76
CA ILE A 714 15.03 -15.88 -28.08
C ILE A 714 16.41 -15.89 -28.72
N LYS A 715 16.91 -14.72 -29.16
CA LYS A 715 18.22 -14.58 -29.83
C LYS A 715 19.27 -13.86 -28.98
N MET A 716 18.85 -13.07 -27.99
CA MET A 716 19.74 -12.40 -27.03
C MET A 716 19.06 -12.22 -25.67
N ILE A 717 19.86 -12.13 -24.61
CA ILE A 717 19.43 -12.11 -23.22
C ILE A 717 19.92 -10.85 -22.53
N VAL A 718 19.08 -10.20 -21.72
CA VAL A 718 19.43 -9.05 -20.88
C VAL A 718 19.23 -9.38 -19.40
N LEU A 719 20.30 -9.28 -18.62
CA LEU A 719 20.32 -9.47 -17.17
C LEU A 719 20.45 -8.10 -16.47
N LEU A 720 19.45 -7.74 -15.66
CA LEU A 720 19.56 -6.60 -14.74
C LEU A 720 19.71 -7.11 -13.30
N GLY A 721 20.96 -7.32 -12.90
CA GLY A 721 21.38 -7.74 -11.57
C GLY A 721 21.38 -6.60 -10.55
N GLU A 722 21.78 -6.89 -9.31
CA GLU A 722 21.71 -5.94 -8.21
C GLU A 722 22.85 -6.17 -7.20
N VAL A 723 23.15 -5.18 -6.35
CA VAL A 723 24.02 -5.33 -5.18
C VAL A 723 23.42 -6.32 -4.17
N GLY A 724 24.27 -7.09 -3.50
CA GLY A 724 23.85 -8.12 -2.52
C GLY A 724 23.67 -9.51 -3.13
N GLY A 725 24.03 -10.56 -2.38
CA GLY A 725 24.00 -11.95 -2.88
C GLY A 725 25.02 -12.26 -3.98
N VAL A 726 25.00 -13.52 -4.47
CA VAL A 726 26.04 -14.06 -5.39
C VAL A 726 25.47 -14.79 -6.62
N GLU A 727 24.17 -14.64 -6.91
CA GLU A 727 23.46 -15.35 -8.00
C GLU A 727 24.09 -15.09 -9.39
N GLU A 728 24.60 -13.89 -9.66
CA GLU A 728 25.21 -13.54 -10.94
C GLU A 728 26.54 -14.28 -11.22
N TYR A 729 27.20 -14.84 -10.21
CA TYR A 729 28.39 -15.66 -10.42
C TYR A 729 28.06 -17.03 -11.05
N GLU A 730 26.85 -17.56 -10.86
CA GLU A 730 26.38 -18.77 -11.56
C GLU A 730 26.22 -18.51 -13.05
N VAL A 731 25.83 -17.29 -13.42
CA VAL A 731 25.79 -16.83 -14.83
C VAL A 731 27.21 -16.75 -15.39
N CYS A 732 28.17 -16.21 -14.62
CA CYS A 732 29.57 -16.15 -15.00
C CYS A 732 30.16 -17.56 -15.24
N GLN A 733 29.84 -18.52 -14.37
CA GLN A 733 30.23 -19.92 -14.53
C GLN A 733 29.59 -20.53 -15.78
N SER A 734 28.28 -20.33 -15.99
CA SER A 734 27.52 -20.88 -17.11
C SER A 734 27.98 -20.34 -18.48
N LEU A 735 28.48 -19.10 -18.54
CA LEU A 735 29.11 -18.52 -19.74
C LEU A 735 30.47 -19.16 -20.02
N ARG A 736 31.34 -19.32 -19.00
CA ARG A 736 32.66 -19.96 -19.14
C ARG A 736 32.55 -21.43 -19.55
N GLU A 737 31.58 -22.14 -18.99
CA GLU A 737 31.25 -23.54 -19.33
C GLU A 737 30.52 -23.68 -20.68
N LYS A 738 30.19 -22.57 -21.36
CA LYS A 738 29.40 -22.53 -22.61
C LYS A 738 28.03 -23.20 -22.51
N ARG A 739 27.46 -23.30 -21.29
CA ARG A 739 26.05 -23.68 -21.09
C ARG A 739 25.10 -22.57 -21.55
N VAL A 740 25.54 -21.31 -21.44
CA VAL A 740 24.91 -20.16 -22.10
C VAL A 740 25.79 -19.75 -23.28
N THR A 741 25.20 -19.72 -24.48
CA THR A 741 25.92 -19.38 -25.73
C THR A 741 25.29 -18.21 -26.49
N LYS A 742 24.04 -17.85 -26.18
CA LYS A 742 23.41 -16.64 -26.73
C LYS A 742 24.06 -15.38 -26.15
N PRO A 743 24.17 -14.28 -26.92
CA PRO A 743 24.68 -13.00 -26.42
C PRO A 743 23.91 -12.55 -25.17
N LEU A 744 24.65 -12.36 -24.09
CA LEU A 744 24.13 -11.95 -22.79
C LEU A 744 24.67 -10.56 -22.45
N ILE A 745 23.77 -9.58 -22.36
CA ILE A 745 24.05 -8.23 -21.87
C ILE A 745 23.75 -8.24 -20.38
N ALA A 746 24.66 -7.74 -19.54
CA ALA A 746 24.44 -7.70 -18.10
C ALA A 746 24.82 -6.35 -17.48
N TRP A 747 24.03 -5.90 -16.51
CA TRP A 747 24.37 -4.79 -15.64
C TRP A 747 23.83 -5.04 -14.23
N CYS A 748 24.70 -4.96 -13.23
CA CYS A 748 24.33 -4.96 -11.82
C CYS A 748 24.24 -3.53 -11.30
N ILE A 749 23.09 -3.16 -10.73
CA ILE A 749 22.85 -1.83 -10.14
C ILE A 749 23.32 -1.78 -8.67
N GLY A 750 23.62 -0.58 -8.17
CA GLY A 750 24.13 -0.35 -6.82
C GLY A 750 25.65 -0.14 -6.76
N THR A 751 26.23 0.46 -7.80
CA THR A 751 27.64 0.87 -7.85
C THR A 751 27.95 1.97 -6.83
N CYS A 752 26.97 2.81 -6.46
CA CYS A 752 27.12 3.85 -5.44
C CYS A 752 27.43 3.29 -4.03
N ALA A 753 27.12 2.02 -3.74
CA ALA A 753 27.31 1.42 -2.43
C ALA A 753 28.76 1.52 -1.91
N GLY A 754 29.74 1.34 -2.80
CA GLY A 754 31.17 1.47 -2.47
C GLY A 754 31.66 2.92 -2.31
N MET A 755 30.82 3.92 -2.59
CA MET A 755 31.14 5.35 -2.44
C MET A 755 30.59 5.95 -1.14
N PHE A 756 29.79 5.20 -0.38
CA PHE A 756 29.26 5.62 0.91
C PHE A 756 30.21 5.28 2.08
N LYS A 757 30.19 6.10 3.14
CA LYS A 757 31.06 5.95 4.32
C LYS A 757 30.61 4.85 5.30
N SER A 758 29.39 4.34 5.15
CA SER A 758 28.77 3.33 6.00
C SER A 758 27.83 2.46 5.17
N GLU A 759 27.51 1.26 5.68
CA GLU A 759 26.63 0.32 4.99
C GLU A 759 25.22 0.92 4.79
N VAL A 760 24.73 0.89 3.55
CA VAL A 760 23.36 1.32 3.20
C VAL A 760 22.56 0.11 2.74
N GLN A 761 21.51 -0.21 3.49
CA GLN A 761 20.48 -1.15 3.04
C GLN A 761 19.59 -0.44 2.00
N PHE A 762 19.60 -0.93 0.77
CA PHE A 762 18.69 -0.42 -0.26
C PHE A 762 17.26 -0.98 -0.09
N GLY A 763 16.34 -0.51 -0.94
CA GLY A 763 14.90 -0.68 -0.72
C GLY A 763 14.42 -2.14 -0.71
N HIS A 764 14.92 -2.95 -1.65
CA HIS A 764 14.61 -4.38 -1.70
C HIS A 764 15.34 -5.16 -0.59
N ALA A 765 14.72 -6.23 -0.09
CA ALA A 765 15.24 -6.99 1.06
C ALA A 765 16.62 -7.61 0.81
N GLY A 766 16.86 -8.13 -0.40
CA GLY A 766 18.13 -8.76 -0.78
C GLY A 766 19.30 -7.79 -1.00
N SER A 767 19.04 -6.47 -1.07
CA SER A 767 20.01 -5.49 -1.57
C SER A 767 20.94 -4.97 -0.47
N CYS A 768 21.73 -5.90 0.09
CA CYS A 768 22.73 -5.68 1.12
C CYS A 768 23.97 -6.53 0.79
N ALA A 769 25.14 -5.89 0.65
CA ALA A 769 26.40 -6.59 0.40
C ALA A 769 27.14 -6.83 1.74
N ASN A 770 27.25 -8.10 2.14
CA ASN A 770 27.97 -8.51 3.35
C ASN A 770 29.47 -8.78 3.08
N SER A 771 29.88 -8.76 1.81
CA SER A 771 31.25 -9.00 1.35
C SER A 771 31.55 -8.23 0.06
N GLU A 772 32.83 -8.02 -0.26
CA GLU A 772 33.27 -7.38 -1.51
C GLU A 772 32.74 -8.10 -2.76
N ARG A 773 32.59 -9.43 -2.68
CA ARG A 773 32.04 -10.30 -3.73
C ARG A 773 30.57 -9.97 -4.05
N GLU A 774 29.81 -9.49 -3.07
CA GLU A 774 28.40 -9.12 -3.25
C GLU A 774 28.19 -7.70 -3.83
N THR A 775 29.27 -6.92 -4.01
CA THR A 775 29.18 -5.56 -4.56
C THR A 775 28.88 -5.56 -6.06
N ALA A 776 28.06 -4.61 -6.52
CA ALA A 776 27.67 -4.51 -7.94
C ALA A 776 28.87 -4.32 -8.87
N SER A 777 29.86 -3.50 -8.47
CA SER A 777 31.07 -3.24 -9.24
C SER A 777 31.91 -4.50 -9.48
N THR A 778 32.09 -5.34 -8.46
CA THR A 778 32.82 -6.61 -8.58
C THR A 778 32.06 -7.63 -9.42
N LYS A 779 30.72 -7.71 -9.28
CA LYS A 779 29.86 -8.53 -10.15
C LYS A 779 29.95 -8.11 -11.62
N ASN A 780 29.84 -6.80 -11.91
CA ASN A 780 29.96 -6.25 -13.26
C ASN A 780 31.31 -6.60 -13.91
N LYS A 781 32.41 -6.50 -13.15
CA LYS A 781 33.74 -6.93 -13.59
C LYS A 781 33.79 -8.44 -13.89
N ALA A 782 33.30 -9.28 -12.98
CA ALA A 782 33.31 -10.73 -13.13
C ALA A 782 32.46 -11.22 -14.33
N LEU A 783 31.30 -10.59 -14.57
CA LEU A 783 30.44 -10.84 -15.73
C LEU A 783 31.14 -10.48 -17.05
N LYS A 784 31.81 -9.32 -17.09
CA LYS A 784 32.59 -8.88 -18.26
C LYS A 784 33.75 -9.83 -18.57
N GLU A 785 34.48 -10.26 -17.54
CA GLU A 785 35.56 -11.25 -17.65
C GLU A 785 35.05 -12.65 -18.05
N ALA A 786 33.80 -12.99 -17.73
CA ALA A 786 33.16 -14.22 -18.18
C ALA A 786 32.62 -14.17 -19.63
N GLY A 787 32.70 -13.02 -20.30
CA GLY A 787 32.26 -12.83 -21.69
C GLY A 787 30.87 -12.21 -21.86
N ALA A 788 30.24 -11.70 -20.80
CA ALA A 788 29.01 -10.91 -20.93
C ALA A 788 29.31 -9.50 -21.48
N TYR A 789 28.36 -8.94 -22.22
CA TYR A 789 28.39 -7.55 -22.66
C TYR A 789 27.96 -6.64 -21.50
N VAL A 790 28.92 -5.97 -20.86
CA VAL A 790 28.65 -5.09 -19.69
C VAL A 790 28.87 -3.62 -20.08
N PRO A 791 27.88 -2.73 -19.91
CA PRO A 791 27.99 -1.31 -20.23
C PRO A 791 28.87 -0.57 -19.21
N ALA A 792 29.18 0.71 -19.48
CA ALA A 792 29.96 1.54 -18.55
C ALA A 792 29.13 2.02 -17.36
N SER A 793 27.87 2.37 -17.62
CA SER A 793 26.84 2.70 -16.63
C SER A 793 25.44 2.40 -17.19
N PHE A 794 24.41 2.47 -16.36
CA PHE A 794 23.02 2.23 -16.77
C PHE A 794 22.57 3.13 -17.94
N ASP A 795 23.03 4.39 -18.01
CA ASP A 795 22.76 5.32 -19.13
C ASP A 795 23.12 4.72 -20.50
N THR A 796 24.15 3.88 -20.57
CA THR A 796 24.68 3.30 -21.82
C THR A 796 24.14 1.88 -22.12
N LEU A 797 23.24 1.36 -21.28
CA LEU A 797 22.66 0.02 -21.45
C LEU A 797 21.84 -0.09 -22.75
N GLY A 798 21.05 0.93 -23.08
CA GLY A 798 20.23 0.95 -24.30
C GLY A 798 21.07 0.93 -25.58
N ASP A 799 22.14 1.72 -25.62
CA ASP A 799 23.06 1.78 -26.75
C ASP A 799 23.76 0.42 -26.98
N LEU A 800 24.22 -0.22 -25.88
CA LEU A 800 24.85 -1.54 -25.96
C LEU A 800 23.88 -2.63 -26.44
N ILE A 801 22.63 -2.62 -25.96
CA ILE A 801 21.58 -3.52 -26.45
C ILE A 801 21.35 -3.33 -27.95
N GLY A 802 21.19 -2.09 -28.42
CA GLY A 802 20.98 -1.76 -29.84
C GLY A 802 22.15 -2.17 -30.74
N ASN A 803 23.39 -2.01 -30.25
CA ASN A 803 24.59 -2.44 -30.97
C ASN A 803 24.63 -3.97 -31.15
N VAL A 804 24.45 -4.75 -30.08
CA VAL A 804 24.44 -6.22 -30.16
C VAL A 804 23.30 -6.74 -31.02
N TYR A 805 22.11 -6.16 -30.89
CA TYR A 805 20.95 -6.47 -31.75
C TYR A 805 21.26 -6.22 -33.23
N THR A 806 21.86 -5.07 -33.56
CA THR A 806 22.23 -4.71 -34.94
C THR A 806 23.27 -5.67 -35.52
N GLU A 807 24.22 -6.17 -34.72
CA GLU A 807 25.13 -7.23 -35.16
C GLU A 807 24.41 -8.54 -35.46
N LEU A 808 23.44 -8.94 -34.64
CA LEU A 808 22.67 -10.18 -34.84
C LEU A 808 21.79 -10.12 -36.09
N VAL A 809 21.21 -8.96 -36.39
CA VAL A 809 20.50 -8.71 -37.66
C VAL A 809 21.47 -8.79 -38.85
N LYS A 810 22.63 -8.13 -38.78
CA LYS A 810 23.66 -8.19 -39.85
C LYS A 810 24.19 -9.60 -40.10
N LYS A 811 24.26 -10.45 -39.06
CA LYS A 811 24.66 -11.86 -39.14
C LYS A 811 23.51 -12.80 -39.57
N GLY A 812 22.29 -12.29 -39.76
CA GLY A 812 21.11 -13.09 -40.16
C GLY A 812 20.50 -13.94 -39.04
N TYR A 813 20.95 -13.80 -37.78
CA TYR A 813 20.38 -14.53 -36.63
C TYR A 813 19.02 -13.98 -36.19
N ILE A 814 18.76 -12.70 -36.47
CA ILE A 814 17.47 -12.03 -36.29
C ILE A 814 17.01 -11.55 -37.67
N VAL A 815 15.80 -11.94 -38.06
CA VAL A 815 15.10 -11.40 -39.24
C VAL A 815 13.89 -10.63 -38.71
N PRO A 816 13.91 -9.28 -38.69
CA PRO A 816 12.82 -8.49 -38.13
C PRO A 816 11.50 -8.74 -38.88
N VAL A 817 10.45 -9.07 -38.13
CA VAL A 817 9.11 -9.33 -38.67
C VAL A 817 8.39 -8.02 -38.95
N GLN A 818 7.57 -7.98 -40.01
CA GLN A 818 6.74 -6.82 -40.33
C GLN A 818 5.73 -6.54 -39.21
N GLU A 819 5.67 -5.28 -38.78
CA GLU A 819 4.78 -4.82 -37.70
C GLU A 819 3.30 -4.89 -38.14
N VAL A 820 2.44 -5.56 -37.35
CA VAL A 820 1.00 -5.71 -37.65
C VAL A 820 0.16 -4.96 -36.61
N PRO A 821 -0.59 -3.89 -36.99
CA PRO A 821 -1.36 -3.06 -36.06
C PRO A 821 -2.30 -3.88 -35.17
N PRO A 822 -2.26 -3.72 -33.83
CA PRO A 822 -3.07 -4.50 -32.90
C PRO A 822 -4.56 -4.17 -33.02
N PRO A 823 -5.47 -5.07 -32.59
CA PRO A 823 -6.87 -4.75 -32.35
C PRO A 823 -7.02 -3.52 -31.45
N THR A 824 -8.00 -2.67 -31.75
CA THR A 824 -8.30 -1.49 -30.94
C THR A 824 -9.26 -1.84 -29.79
N VAL A 825 -8.95 -1.36 -28.60
CA VAL A 825 -9.85 -1.40 -27.43
C VAL A 825 -10.41 0.02 -27.22
N PRO A 826 -11.72 0.20 -26.94
CA PRO A 826 -12.27 1.51 -26.61
C PRO A 826 -11.57 2.14 -25.40
N MET A 827 -11.46 3.47 -25.38
CA MET A 827 -10.96 4.17 -24.19
C MET A 827 -11.98 4.09 -23.04
N ASP A 828 -11.51 3.77 -21.83
CA ASP A 828 -12.32 3.81 -20.62
C ASP A 828 -13.01 5.17 -20.43
N TYR A 829 -14.30 5.13 -20.11
CA TYR A 829 -15.11 6.33 -19.85
C TYR A 829 -14.51 7.22 -18.74
N SER A 830 -13.99 6.63 -17.67
CA SER A 830 -13.33 7.35 -16.57
C SER A 830 -12.11 8.11 -17.05
N TRP A 831 -11.28 7.49 -17.90
CA TRP A 831 -10.05 8.09 -18.43
C TRP A 831 -10.35 9.17 -19.46
N ALA A 832 -11.29 8.92 -20.38
CA ALA A 832 -11.77 9.91 -21.33
C ALA A 832 -12.34 11.17 -20.65
N ARG A 833 -13.02 11.00 -19.51
CA ARG A 833 -13.54 12.09 -18.68
C ARG A 833 -12.44 12.82 -17.91
N GLU A 834 -11.46 12.10 -17.34
CA GLU A 834 -10.33 12.71 -16.60
C GLU A 834 -9.44 13.56 -17.53
N LEU A 835 -9.26 13.12 -18.79
CA LEU A 835 -8.58 13.88 -19.84
C LEU A 835 -9.43 15.00 -20.47
N GLY A 836 -10.70 15.15 -20.10
CA GLY A 836 -11.61 16.16 -20.67
C GLY A 836 -12.01 15.92 -22.13
N LEU A 837 -11.76 14.73 -22.69
CA LEU A 837 -12.07 14.38 -24.08
C LEU A 837 -13.58 14.18 -24.31
N ILE A 838 -14.31 13.82 -23.26
CA ILE A 838 -15.77 13.66 -23.28
C ILE A 838 -16.43 14.43 -22.15
N ARG A 839 -17.66 14.89 -22.40
CA ARG A 839 -18.57 15.43 -21.38
C ARG A 839 -19.80 14.53 -21.29
N LYS A 840 -20.21 14.21 -20.07
CA LYS A 840 -21.50 13.58 -19.76
C LYS A 840 -22.25 14.52 -18.80
N PRO A 841 -23.50 14.92 -19.10
CA PRO A 841 -24.28 15.70 -18.15
C PRO A 841 -24.50 14.89 -16.86
N ALA A 842 -24.47 15.57 -15.71
CA ALA A 842 -24.83 14.95 -14.45
C ALA A 842 -26.33 14.64 -14.45
N SER A 843 -26.70 13.40 -14.12
CA SER A 843 -28.12 12.99 -14.03
C SER A 843 -28.80 13.45 -12.74
N PHE A 844 -28.02 13.93 -11.77
CA PHE A 844 -28.48 14.34 -10.44
C PHE A 844 -27.77 15.63 -10.03
N MET A 845 -28.46 16.44 -9.23
CA MET A 845 -27.92 17.60 -8.53
C MET A 845 -28.17 17.42 -7.03
N THR A 846 -27.20 17.82 -6.21
CA THR A 846 -27.31 17.87 -4.74
C THR A 846 -26.57 19.10 -4.24
N SER A 847 -27.09 19.72 -3.17
CA SER A 847 -26.57 20.95 -2.56
C SER A 847 -26.41 20.84 -1.03
N ILE A 848 -26.94 19.78 -0.41
CA ILE A 848 -27.06 19.68 1.05
C ILE A 848 -25.83 19.05 1.72
N CYS A 849 -25.10 18.20 0.99
CA CYS A 849 -24.02 17.38 1.52
C CYS A 849 -22.98 17.10 0.43
N ASP A 850 -21.69 17.05 0.80
CA ASP A 850 -20.61 16.52 -0.03
C ASP A 850 -19.71 15.60 0.81
N GLU A 851 -19.74 14.31 0.50
CA GLU A 851 -18.99 13.25 1.17
C GLU A 851 -17.69 12.86 0.45
N ARG A 852 -17.37 13.51 -0.68
CA ARG A 852 -16.29 13.10 -1.59
C ARG A 852 -14.93 13.73 -1.25
N GLY A 853 -14.92 14.70 -0.34
CA GLY A 853 -13.71 15.40 0.11
C GLY A 853 -12.87 14.60 1.09
N GLN A 854 -11.85 15.24 1.66
CA GLN A 854 -11.11 14.69 2.81
C GLN A 854 -11.98 14.66 4.09
N GLU A 855 -13.04 15.47 4.11
CA GLU A 855 -13.97 15.62 5.20
C GLU A 855 -15.39 15.78 4.66
N LEU A 856 -16.38 15.29 5.44
CA LEU A 856 -17.80 15.43 5.16
C LEU A 856 -18.24 16.90 5.33
N LEU A 857 -18.89 17.47 4.31
CA LEU A 857 -19.41 18.83 4.33
C LEU A 857 -20.95 18.82 4.41
N TYR A 858 -21.53 19.54 5.37
CA TYR A 858 -22.98 19.83 5.44
C TYR A 858 -23.22 21.28 5.00
N ALA A 859 -23.87 21.46 3.84
CA ALA A 859 -24.04 22.77 3.19
C ALA A 859 -22.76 23.62 3.14
N GLY A 860 -21.61 22.99 2.89
CA GLY A 860 -20.29 23.63 2.86
C GLY A 860 -19.59 23.80 4.21
N MET A 861 -20.25 23.54 5.34
CA MET A 861 -19.61 23.51 6.67
C MET A 861 -18.97 22.12 6.91
N PRO A 862 -17.66 22.03 7.22
CA PRO A 862 -17.03 20.75 7.56
C PRO A 862 -17.58 20.14 8.86
N ILE A 863 -17.65 18.80 8.95
CA ILE A 863 -18.22 18.12 10.12
C ILE A 863 -17.44 18.38 11.42
N SER A 864 -16.11 18.54 11.37
CA SER A 864 -15.30 19.01 12.49
C SER A 864 -15.75 20.38 12.99
N ASP A 865 -16.06 21.29 12.07
CA ASP A 865 -16.53 22.64 12.36
C ASP A 865 -17.94 22.63 12.99
N VAL A 866 -18.83 21.75 12.52
CA VAL A 866 -20.17 21.50 13.12
C VAL A 866 -20.04 21.03 14.57
N LEU A 867 -19.09 20.14 14.86
CA LEU A 867 -18.84 19.62 16.21
C LEU A 867 -18.14 20.66 17.10
N ASN A 868 -17.05 21.27 16.63
CA ASN A 868 -16.25 22.25 17.36
C ASN A 868 -17.07 23.49 17.76
N LYS A 869 -18.03 23.91 16.92
CA LYS A 869 -18.92 25.05 17.17
C LYS A 869 -20.17 24.65 17.97
N ASN A 870 -20.31 23.39 18.40
CA ASN A 870 -21.47 22.86 19.14
C ASN A 870 -22.83 23.22 18.49
N VAL A 871 -22.91 23.04 17.17
CA VAL A 871 -24.05 23.48 16.33
C VAL A 871 -25.38 22.77 16.66
N GLY A 872 -25.31 21.59 17.31
CA GLY A 872 -26.48 20.86 17.80
C GLY A 872 -27.33 20.20 16.70
N ILE A 873 -28.36 19.46 17.10
CA ILE A 873 -29.24 18.77 16.13
C ILE A 873 -30.05 19.80 15.34
N GLY A 874 -30.52 20.87 16.01
CA GLY A 874 -31.21 21.96 15.35
C GLY A 874 -30.37 22.65 14.27
N GLY A 875 -29.07 22.84 14.51
CA GLY A 875 -28.17 23.43 13.52
C GLY A 875 -27.75 22.48 12.40
N VAL A 876 -27.70 21.16 12.64
CA VAL A 876 -27.54 20.18 11.56
C VAL A 876 -28.78 20.14 10.66
N ILE A 877 -29.98 20.23 11.23
CA ILE A 877 -31.24 20.40 10.47
C ILE A 877 -31.19 21.71 9.68
N SER A 878 -30.71 22.80 10.30
CA SER A 878 -30.50 24.09 9.65
C SER A 878 -29.66 23.98 8.37
N LEU A 879 -28.50 23.32 8.46
CA LEU A 879 -27.59 23.13 7.33
C LEU A 879 -28.18 22.19 6.28
N LEU A 880 -28.73 21.04 6.67
CA LEU A 880 -29.20 20.06 5.69
C LEU A 880 -30.49 20.47 4.98
N TRP A 881 -31.50 20.98 5.71
CA TRP A 881 -32.80 21.29 5.14
C TRP A 881 -32.86 22.66 4.48
N PHE A 882 -32.15 23.65 5.04
CA PHE A 882 -32.23 25.04 4.59
C PHE A 882 -30.93 25.60 3.98
N GLN A 883 -29.83 24.82 4.03
CA GLN A 883 -28.49 25.20 3.55
C GLN A 883 -27.95 26.51 4.16
N LYS A 884 -28.37 26.81 5.40
CA LYS A 884 -27.98 28.02 6.14
C LYS A 884 -27.59 27.66 7.57
N CYS A 885 -26.70 28.45 8.17
CA CYS A 885 -26.38 28.36 9.59
C CYS A 885 -27.30 29.32 10.36
N LEU A 886 -28.48 28.86 10.76
CA LEU A 886 -29.48 29.69 11.42
C LEU A 886 -29.06 30.09 12.85
N PRO A 887 -29.65 31.17 13.40
CA PRO A 887 -29.32 31.65 14.75
C PRO A 887 -29.55 30.58 15.84
N PRO A 888 -28.78 30.59 16.95
CA PRO A 888 -28.90 29.58 18.01
C PRO A 888 -30.30 29.40 18.60
N TYR A 889 -31.11 30.47 18.70
CA TYR A 889 -32.50 30.38 19.17
C TYR A 889 -33.40 29.61 18.19
N VAL A 890 -33.11 29.66 16.88
CA VAL A 890 -33.81 28.89 15.84
C VAL A 890 -33.43 27.42 15.93
N CYS A 891 -32.13 27.12 16.05
CA CYS A 891 -31.66 25.76 16.30
C CYS A 891 -32.33 25.18 17.56
N LYS A 892 -32.44 25.99 18.62
CA LYS A 892 -33.11 25.56 19.84
C LYS A 892 -34.62 25.36 19.67
N PHE A 893 -35.29 26.22 18.91
CA PHE A 893 -36.70 26.06 18.56
C PHE A 893 -36.96 24.74 17.82
N PHE A 894 -36.12 24.36 16.85
CA PHE A 894 -36.24 23.06 16.18
C PHE A 894 -36.11 21.88 17.15
N GLU A 895 -35.11 21.88 18.03
CA GLU A 895 -34.96 20.85 19.06
C GLU A 895 -36.20 20.77 19.97
N MET A 896 -36.75 21.92 20.38
CA MET A 896 -37.97 21.98 21.18
C MET A 896 -39.19 21.42 20.41
N CYS A 897 -39.33 21.72 19.13
CA CYS A 897 -40.37 21.15 18.27
C CYS A 897 -40.26 19.63 18.16
N LEU A 898 -39.05 19.09 17.98
CA LEU A 898 -38.83 17.64 17.95
C LEU A 898 -39.18 16.97 19.27
N MET A 899 -38.82 17.59 20.41
CA MET A 899 -39.13 17.06 21.74
C MET A 899 -40.64 17.02 22.01
N VAL A 900 -41.40 18.08 21.70
CA VAL A 900 -42.86 18.10 21.96
C VAL A 900 -43.68 17.29 20.96
N THR A 901 -43.13 16.98 19.78
CA THR A 901 -43.75 16.11 18.77
C THR A 901 -43.29 14.65 18.84
N ALA A 902 -42.32 14.31 19.70
CA ALA A 902 -41.67 13.01 19.77
C ALA A 902 -42.64 11.83 19.88
N ASP A 903 -43.61 11.89 20.80
CA ASP A 903 -44.68 10.90 20.92
C ASP A 903 -46.01 11.50 21.45
N HIS A 904 -47.09 10.72 21.39
CA HIS A 904 -48.40 11.04 21.96
C HIS A 904 -49.21 9.77 22.33
N GLY A 905 -48.51 8.67 22.66
CA GLY A 905 -49.09 7.41 23.08
C GLY A 905 -49.54 6.48 21.94
N PRO A 906 -49.79 5.20 22.27
CA PRO A 906 -49.96 4.11 21.31
C PRO A 906 -51.28 4.15 20.51
N ALA A 907 -52.22 5.02 20.89
CA ALA A 907 -53.56 5.09 20.32
C ALA A 907 -53.66 5.93 19.03
N VAL A 908 -52.62 6.69 18.67
CA VAL A 908 -52.59 7.43 17.40
C VAL A 908 -52.25 6.50 16.23
N SER A 909 -52.82 6.75 15.05
CA SER A 909 -52.78 5.83 13.91
C SER A 909 -51.39 5.27 13.60
N GLY A 910 -50.36 6.11 13.55
CA GLY A 910 -49.01 5.67 13.24
C GLY A 910 -48.32 4.89 14.38
N ALA A 911 -48.64 5.19 15.63
CA ALA A 911 -48.12 4.43 16.76
C ALA A 911 -48.76 3.03 16.79
N HIS A 912 -50.08 2.97 16.58
CA HIS A 912 -50.82 1.72 16.47
C HIS A 912 -50.29 0.84 15.31
N ASN A 913 -50.13 1.39 14.11
CA ASN A 913 -49.57 0.67 12.97
C ASN A 913 -48.14 0.17 13.24
N THR A 914 -47.30 0.99 13.88
CA THR A 914 -45.93 0.58 14.28
C THR A 914 -45.98 -0.60 15.24
N ILE A 915 -46.86 -0.56 16.24
CA ILE A 915 -47.05 -1.62 17.24
C ILE A 915 -47.55 -2.91 16.59
N VAL A 916 -48.57 -2.84 15.73
CA VAL A 916 -49.12 -4.01 15.02
C VAL A 916 -48.06 -4.64 14.12
N CYS A 917 -47.29 -3.83 13.39
CA CYS A 917 -46.20 -4.31 12.53
C CYS A 917 -45.06 -4.96 13.35
N ALA A 918 -44.65 -4.35 14.47
CA ALA A 918 -43.63 -4.89 15.36
C ALA A 918 -44.05 -6.25 15.97
N ARG A 919 -45.33 -6.36 16.37
CA ARG A 919 -45.98 -7.58 16.87
C ARG A 919 -46.16 -8.65 15.80
N ALA A 920 -46.27 -8.27 14.53
CA ALA A 920 -46.24 -9.18 13.38
C ALA A 920 -44.83 -9.70 13.04
N GLY A 921 -43.86 -9.55 13.95
CA GLY A 921 -42.50 -10.09 13.80
C GLY A 921 -41.56 -9.27 12.92
N LYS A 922 -42.03 -8.15 12.35
CA LYS A 922 -41.24 -7.31 11.44
C LYS A 922 -40.08 -6.59 12.14
N ASP A 923 -39.12 -6.12 11.35
CA ASP A 923 -37.95 -5.35 11.78
C ASP A 923 -38.29 -3.88 12.10
N LEU A 924 -37.30 -3.13 12.61
CA LEU A 924 -37.44 -1.73 13.02
C LEU A 924 -37.89 -0.84 11.87
N VAL A 925 -37.30 -0.96 10.69
CA VAL A 925 -37.56 -0.09 9.54
C VAL A 925 -38.94 -0.37 8.99
N SER A 926 -39.30 -1.64 8.76
CA SER A 926 -40.65 -2.04 8.35
C SER A 926 -41.72 -1.54 9.33
N SER A 927 -41.44 -1.60 10.63
CA SER A 927 -42.40 -1.20 11.67
C SER A 927 -42.56 0.32 11.72
N LEU A 928 -41.45 1.05 11.74
CA LEU A 928 -41.43 2.52 11.71
C LEU A 928 -42.14 3.05 10.45
N VAL A 929 -41.79 2.54 9.26
CA VAL A 929 -42.38 2.97 7.99
C VAL A 929 -43.89 2.69 7.95
N SER A 930 -44.35 1.54 8.47
CA SER A 930 -45.79 1.25 8.60
C SER A 930 -46.54 2.29 9.44
N GLY A 931 -45.89 2.86 10.45
CA GLY A 931 -46.41 3.99 11.22
C GLY A 931 -46.32 5.32 10.48
N LEU A 932 -45.16 5.65 9.90
CA LEU A 932 -44.92 6.92 9.21
C LEU A 932 -45.82 7.09 7.97
N LEU A 933 -46.17 6.02 7.27
CA LEU A 933 -47.13 6.05 6.14
C LEU A 933 -48.56 6.44 6.54
N THR A 934 -48.87 6.55 7.84
CA THR A 934 -50.14 7.13 8.29
C THR A 934 -50.09 8.65 8.41
N ILE A 935 -48.91 9.27 8.35
CA ILE A 935 -48.73 10.72 8.48
C ILE A 935 -49.12 11.40 7.17
N GLY A 936 -50.01 12.38 7.27
CA GLY A 936 -50.64 13.10 6.16
C GLY A 936 -51.81 13.95 6.67
N ASP A 937 -52.74 14.31 5.78
CA ASP A 937 -53.80 15.31 6.03
C ASP A 937 -54.58 15.12 7.34
N ARG A 938 -54.91 13.87 7.71
CA ARG A 938 -55.71 13.55 8.91
C ARG A 938 -54.89 13.31 10.17
N PHE A 939 -53.59 13.02 10.05
CA PHE A 939 -52.70 12.71 11.17
C PHE A 939 -51.32 13.34 10.91
N GLY A 940 -50.98 14.40 11.65
CA GLY A 940 -49.73 15.15 11.47
C GLY A 940 -49.82 16.35 10.50
N GLY A 941 -50.71 16.33 9.51
CA GLY A 941 -50.92 17.45 8.58
C GLY A 941 -51.51 18.74 9.19
N ALA A 942 -51.80 18.74 10.50
CA ALA A 942 -52.36 19.91 11.19
C ALA A 942 -51.38 21.10 11.27
N LEU A 943 -50.07 20.83 11.30
CA LEU A 943 -49.04 21.88 11.33
C LEU A 943 -49.02 22.68 10.02
N ASP A 944 -48.89 21.99 8.89
CA ASP A 944 -48.91 22.61 7.55
C ASP A 944 -50.26 23.29 7.24
N GLY A 945 -51.37 22.63 7.59
CA GLY A 945 -52.72 23.19 7.45
C GLY A 945 -52.90 24.49 8.23
N ALA A 946 -52.41 24.56 9.47
CA ALA A 946 -52.44 25.79 10.27
C ALA A 946 -51.50 26.86 9.70
N ALA A 947 -50.26 26.50 9.34
CA ALA A 947 -49.26 27.42 8.81
C ALA A 947 -49.79 28.15 7.56
N ARG A 948 -50.34 27.39 6.61
CA ARG A 948 -50.97 27.94 5.40
C ARG A 948 -52.17 28.82 5.72
N GLN A 949 -53.13 28.32 6.50
CA GLN A 949 -54.42 28.99 6.72
C GLN A 949 -54.29 30.29 7.53
N PHE A 950 -53.34 30.38 8.47
CA PHE A 950 -53.03 31.63 9.16
C PHE A 950 -52.23 32.59 8.27
N SER A 951 -51.23 32.11 7.53
CA SER A 951 -50.41 32.98 6.64
C SER A 951 -51.28 33.64 5.57
N GLU A 952 -52.10 32.86 4.85
CA GLU A 952 -53.02 33.40 3.83
C GLU A 952 -53.94 34.50 4.38
N ALA A 953 -54.42 34.36 5.62
CA ALA A 953 -55.30 35.33 6.25
C ALA A 953 -54.59 36.62 6.65
N TYR A 954 -53.38 36.48 7.24
CA TYR A 954 -52.53 37.59 7.64
C TYR A 954 -52.03 38.37 6.42
N ASP A 955 -51.52 37.68 5.40
CA ASP A 955 -50.96 38.26 4.17
C ASP A 955 -52.04 38.96 3.33
N SER A 956 -53.29 38.48 3.40
CA SER A 956 -54.47 39.14 2.82
C SER A 956 -54.94 40.38 3.60
N ASN A 957 -54.25 40.75 4.70
CA ASN A 957 -54.63 41.82 5.63
C ASN A 957 -56.07 41.67 6.21
N LEU A 958 -56.58 40.45 6.33
CA LEU A 958 -57.90 40.21 6.94
C LEU A 958 -57.83 40.40 8.45
N HIS A 959 -58.76 41.15 9.02
CA HIS A 959 -58.81 41.30 10.48
C HIS A 959 -59.15 39.93 11.15
N PRO A 960 -58.59 39.57 12.33
CA PRO A 960 -58.82 38.27 12.98
C PRO A 960 -60.30 37.86 13.09
N MET A 961 -61.20 38.82 13.35
CA MET A 961 -62.64 38.59 13.42
C MET A 961 -63.26 38.29 12.03
N GLU A 962 -62.76 38.91 10.97
CA GLU A 962 -63.19 38.65 9.60
C GLU A 962 -62.73 37.26 9.14
N PHE A 963 -61.49 36.88 9.43
CA PHE A 963 -60.97 35.53 9.19
C PHE A 963 -61.83 34.45 9.85
N VAL A 964 -62.13 34.60 11.15
CA VAL A 964 -62.98 33.66 11.90
C VAL A 964 -64.39 33.58 11.29
N ASN A 965 -64.95 34.70 10.85
CA ASN A 965 -66.27 34.73 10.21
C ASN A 965 -66.24 34.16 8.77
N ALA A 966 -65.15 34.37 8.02
CA ALA A 966 -64.96 33.83 6.69
C ALA A 966 -64.85 32.29 6.72
N MET A 967 -64.11 31.72 7.66
CA MET A 967 -64.04 30.26 7.81
C MET A 967 -65.37 29.66 8.23
N ARG A 968 -66.10 30.31 9.17
CA ARG A 968 -67.48 29.92 9.50
C ARG A 968 -68.41 29.97 8.27
N LYS A 969 -68.32 31.01 7.43
CA LYS A 969 -69.13 31.15 6.20
C LYS A 969 -68.77 30.09 5.14
N LYS A 970 -67.50 29.67 5.06
CA LYS A 970 -67.03 28.56 4.22
C LYS A 970 -67.41 27.17 4.78
N GLY A 971 -67.95 27.07 5.99
CA GLY A 971 -68.23 25.80 6.66
C GLY A 971 -66.97 25.07 7.16
N LEU A 972 -65.84 25.76 7.26
CA LEU A 972 -64.54 25.20 7.63
C LEU A 972 -64.19 25.53 9.09
N LEU A 973 -63.51 24.59 9.75
CA LEU A 973 -62.84 24.85 11.03
C LEU A 973 -61.48 25.52 10.79
N ILE A 974 -61.00 26.23 11.81
CA ILE A 974 -59.67 26.84 11.80
C ILE A 974 -58.65 25.80 12.25
N MET A 975 -57.70 25.48 11.38
CA MET A 975 -56.61 24.55 11.68
C MET A 975 -55.71 25.12 12.78
N GLY A 976 -55.25 24.29 13.70
CA GLY A 976 -54.49 24.72 14.87
C GLY A 976 -55.34 25.30 16.03
N ILE A 977 -56.66 25.45 15.86
CA ILE A 977 -57.57 25.89 16.94
C ILE A 977 -58.42 24.71 17.42
N GLY A 978 -58.45 24.52 18.74
CA GLY A 978 -59.30 23.55 19.42
C GLY A 978 -58.54 22.41 20.09
N HIS A 979 -59.02 22.04 21.29
CA HIS A 979 -58.52 20.90 22.04
C HIS A 979 -59.69 20.11 22.68
N ARG A 980 -59.52 18.79 22.84
CA ARG A 980 -60.52 17.88 23.44
C ARG A 980 -60.76 18.13 24.94
N VAL A 981 -59.69 18.21 25.74
CA VAL A 981 -59.73 18.36 27.22
C VAL A 981 -59.27 19.74 27.73
N LYS A 982 -58.17 20.28 27.20
CA LYS A 982 -57.58 21.57 27.58
C LYS A 982 -58.45 22.76 27.17
N SER A 983 -58.33 23.86 27.92
CA SER A 983 -59.11 25.08 27.78
C SER A 983 -58.32 26.29 28.25
N ILE A 984 -58.86 27.51 28.08
CA ILE A 984 -58.21 28.74 28.54
C ILE A 984 -57.89 28.74 30.05
N ASN A 985 -58.69 28.02 30.87
CA ASN A 985 -58.48 27.86 32.32
C ASN A 985 -57.61 26.64 32.69
N ASN A 986 -57.32 25.75 31.74
CA ASN A 986 -56.50 24.56 31.89
C ASN A 986 -55.62 24.42 30.63
N PRO A 987 -54.53 25.19 30.51
CA PRO A 987 -53.75 25.28 29.27
C PRO A 987 -53.00 23.98 28.95
N ASP A 988 -52.68 23.80 27.67
CA ASP A 988 -51.70 22.81 27.24
C ASP A 988 -50.29 23.33 27.59
N ILE A 989 -49.55 22.56 28.39
CA ILE A 989 -48.21 22.92 28.85
C ILE A 989 -47.21 22.98 27.69
N ARG A 990 -47.40 22.17 26.64
CA ARG A 990 -46.54 22.22 25.43
C ARG A 990 -46.72 23.54 24.70
N VAL A 991 -47.97 23.98 24.55
CA VAL A 991 -48.30 25.30 23.96
C VAL A 991 -47.71 26.41 24.80
N LYS A 992 -47.84 26.33 26.12
CA LYS A 992 -47.25 27.30 27.05
C LYS A 992 -45.72 27.42 26.86
N ILE A 993 -44.99 26.31 26.90
CA ILE A 993 -43.52 26.28 26.80
C ILE A 993 -43.04 26.82 25.45
N ILE A 994 -43.62 26.36 24.33
CA ILE A 994 -43.24 26.83 22.99
C ILE A 994 -43.56 28.33 22.84
N LYS A 995 -44.75 28.76 23.28
CA LYS A 995 -45.15 30.17 23.22
C LYS A 995 -44.24 31.06 24.04
N GLU A 996 -43.93 30.70 25.29
CA GLU A 996 -43.07 31.51 26.17
C GLU A 996 -41.67 31.66 25.56
N PHE A 997 -41.07 30.57 25.07
CA PHE A 997 -39.77 30.61 24.38
C PHE A 997 -39.78 31.53 23.16
N VAL A 998 -40.77 31.39 22.27
CA VAL A 998 -40.89 32.20 21.05
C VAL A 998 -41.14 33.67 21.40
N MET A 999 -42.00 33.94 22.39
CA MET A 999 -42.32 35.31 22.82
C MET A 999 -41.12 36.04 23.41
N GLU A 1000 -40.20 35.33 24.06
CA GLU A 1000 -38.97 35.87 24.66
C GLU A 1000 -37.81 36.00 23.66
N ASN A 1001 -37.64 35.04 22.74
CA ASN A 1001 -36.40 34.90 21.96
C ASN A 1001 -36.50 35.36 20.49
N PHE A 1002 -37.70 35.48 19.91
CA PHE A 1002 -37.83 35.83 18.48
C PHE A 1002 -37.82 37.35 18.26
N PRO A 1003 -37.15 37.84 17.19
CA PRO A 1003 -37.06 39.28 16.91
C PRO A 1003 -38.38 39.90 16.46
N ALA A 1004 -39.21 39.14 15.74
CA ALA A 1004 -40.58 39.50 15.39
C ALA A 1004 -41.43 38.22 15.27
N LYS A 1005 -42.71 38.34 15.62
CA LYS A 1005 -43.68 37.23 15.73
C LYS A 1005 -45.12 37.60 15.30
N PRO A 1006 -45.29 38.35 14.19
CA PRO A 1006 -46.59 38.90 13.80
C PRO A 1006 -47.67 37.84 13.56
N LEU A 1007 -47.31 36.66 13.06
CA LEU A 1007 -48.30 35.62 12.76
C LEU A 1007 -48.76 34.89 14.03
N LEU A 1008 -47.86 34.64 14.98
CA LEU A 1008 -48.22 34.14 16.30
C LEU A 1008 -49.11 35.13 17.05
N GLU A 1009 -48.81 36.43 17.02
CA GLU A 1009 -49.65 37.46 17.63
C GLU A 1009 -51.05 37.52 16.99
N TYR A 1010 -51.12 37.46 15.65
CA TYR A 1010 -52.39 37.35 14.93
C TYR A 1010 -53.20 36.10 15.34
N ALA A 1011 -52.54 34.95 15.48
CA ALA A 1011 -53.18 33.71 15.90
C ALA A 1011 -53.65 33.74 17.37
N LEU A 1012 -52.98 34.49 18.24
CA LEU A 1012 -53.43 34.73 19.62
C LEU A 1012 -54.64 35.68 19.70
N GLU A 1013 -54.77 36.64 18.78
CA GLU A 1013 -56.03 37.41 18.64
C GLU A 1013 -57.18 36.55 18.11
N VAL A 1014 -56.91 35.65 17.16
CA VAL A 1014 -57.87 34.62 16.73
C VAL A 1014 -58.28 33.72 17.91
N GLU A 1015 -57.33 33.28 18.74
CA GLU A 1015 -57.59 32.49 19.96
C GLU A 1015 -58.53 33.22 20.93
N LYS A 1016 -58.32 34.52 21.20
CA LYS A 1016 -59.23 35.31 22.05
C LYS A 1016 -60.66 35.30 21.51
N ILE A 1017 -60.82 35.45 20.20
CA ILE A 1017 -62.12 35.43 19.53
C ILE A 1017 -62.76 34.03 19.60
N THR A 1018 -62.01 32.95 19.42
CA THR A 1018 -62.56 31.59 19.44
C THR A 1018 -62.85 31.09 20.85
N THR A 1019 -61.99 31.39 21.83
CA THR A 1019 -62.19 31.04 23.25
C THR A 1019 -63.40 31.75 23.86
N SER A 1020 -63.72 32.98 23.41
CA SER A 1020 -64.95 33.69 23.79
C SER A 1020 -66.24 32.94 23.37
N LYS A 1021 -66.16 32.09 22.33
CA LYS A 1021 -67.28 31.25 21.86
C LYS A 1021 -67.37 29.93 22.59
N LYS A 1022 -66.23 29.27 22.84
CA LYS A 1022 -66.12 28.07 23.68
C LYS A 1022 -64.73 28.01 24.35
N PRO A 1023 -64.63 27.81 25.67
CA PRO A 1023 -63.35 27.83 26.40
C PRO A 1023 -62.27 26.85 25.93
N ASN A 1024 -62.64 25.78 25.20
CA ASN A 1024 -61.72 24.76 24.68
C ASN A 1024 -61.24 25.02 23.24
N LEU A 1025 -61.66 26.14 22.62
CA LEU A 1025 -61.16 26.59 21.30
C LEU A 1025 -59.90 27.43 21.43
N ILE A 1026 -58.92 26.88 22.16
CA ILE A 1026 -57.57 27.43 22.35
C ILE A 1026 -56.66 27.13 21.14
N LEU A 1027 -55.57 27.87 21.01
CA LEU A 1027 -54.47 27.53 20.09
C LEU A 1027 -53.80 26.23 20.60
N ASN A 1028 -53.70 25.22 19.74
CA ASN A 1028 -53.13 23.93 20.08
C ASN A 1028 -51.63 23.85 19.72
N VAL A 1029 -50.98 22.72 20.06
CA VAL A 1029 -49.53 22.56 19.88
C VAL A 1029 -49.12 22.61 18.39
N ASP A 1030 -49.97 22.10 17.50
CA ASP A 1030 -49.75 22.14 16.07
C ASP A 1030 -49.84 23.59 15.53
N GLY A 1031 -50.83 24.36 16.01
CA GLY A 1031 -51.05 25.76 15.63
C GLY A 1031 -49.96 26.72 16.12
N VAL A 1032 -49.47 26.55 17.35
CA VAL A 1032 -48.39 27.41 17.88
C VAL A 1032 -47.04 27.10 17.21
N ILE A 1033 -46.74 25.83 16.93
CA ILE A 1033 -45.53 25.46 16.15
C ILE A 1033 -45.66 25.99 14.73
N ALA A 1034 -46.82 25.86 14.10
CA ALA A 1034 -47.09 26.36 12.76
C ALA A 1034 -46.83 27.85 12.59
N THR A 1035 -47.48 28.68 13.41
CA THR A 1035 -47.36 30.13 13.32
C THR A 1035 -45.95 30.61 13.69
N SER A 1036 -45.35 30.01 14.72
CA SER A 1036 -43.97 30.31 15.11
C SER A 1036 -42.93 29.87 14.07
N PHE A 1037 -43.11 28.75 13.38
CA PHE A 1037 -42.20 28.30 12.32
C PHE A 1037 -42.24 29.21 11.09
N VAL A 1038 -43.43 29.74 10.73
CA VAL A 1038 -43.55 30.77 9.69
C VAL A 1038 -42.91 32.09 10.13
N ASP A 1039 -43.17 32.55 11.36
CA ASP A 1039 -42.51 33.74 11.90
C ASP A 1039 -40.98 33.58 11.95
N MET A 1040 -40.48 32.39 12.27
CA MET A 1040 -39.06 32.06 12.22
C MET A 1040 -38.51 32.20 10.80
N LEU A 1041 -39.13 31.58 9.79
CA LEU A 1041 -38.68 31.68 8.39
C LEU A 1041 -38.66 33.14 7.94
N ARG A 1042 -39.73 33.90 8.18
CA ARG A 1042 -39.87 35.29 7.73
C ARG A 1042 -38.96 36.28 8.46
N ASN A 1043 -38.72 36.09 9.77
CA ASN A 1043 -38.11 37.11 10.62
C ASN A 1043 -36.73 36.78 11.19
N CYS A 1044 -36.18 35.57 11.01
CA CYS A 1044 -34.84 35.23 11.51
C CYS A 1044 -33.66 35.89 10.75
N GLY A 1045 -33.95 36.72 9.73
CA GLY A 1045 -32.94 37.44 8.93
C GLY A 1045 -32.13 36.57 7.96
N SER A 1046 -32.43 35.28 7.86
CA SER A 1046 -31.69 34.33 7.02
C SER A 1046 -32.39 33.95 5.71
N PHE A 1047 -33.69 34.26 5.55
CA PHE A 1047 -34.46 33.96 4.35
C PHE A 1047 -35.04 35.24 3.75
N THR A 1048 -35.14 35.26 2.43
CA THR A 1048 -36.02 36.17 1.69
C THR A 1048 -37.49 35.75 1.85
N SER A 1049 -38.43 36.64 1.52
CA SER A 1049 -39.87 36.32 1.53
C SER A 1049 -40.21 35.14 0.61
N ASP A 1050 -39.55 35.06 -0.55
CA ASP A 1050 -39.79 34.01 -1.55
C ASP A 1050 -39.25 32.66 -1.05
N GLU A 1051 -38.01 32.61 -0.53
CA GLU A 1051 -37.46 31.39 0.10
C GLU A 1051 -38.31 30.93 1.28
N ALA A 1052 -38.75 31.85 2.15
CA ALA A 1052 -39.60 31.53 3.29
C ALA A 1052 -40.94 30.92 2.83
N GLN A 1053 -41.55 31.47 1.78
CA GLN A 1053 -42.80 30.95 1.22
C GLN A 1053 -42.59 29.60 0.50
N GLU A 1054 -41.46 29.41 -0.19
CA GLU A 1054 -41.11 28.14 -0.81
C GLU A 1054 -40.96 27.02 0.23
N TYR A 1055 -40.24 27.25 1.33
CA TYR A 1055 -40.09 26.26 2.41
C TYR A 1055 -41.42 25.88 3.08
N ILE A 1056 -42.37 26.81 3.17
CA ILE A 1056 -43.75 26.52 3.61
C ILE A 1056 -44.46 25.67 2.56
N ASN A 1057 -44.42 26.05 1.29
CA ASN A 1057 -45.13 25.38 0.19
C ASN A 1057 -44.67 23.94 -0.04
N ILE A 1058 -43.36 23.64 0.12
CA ILE A 1058 -42.82 22.28 0.01
C ILE A 1058 -43.02 21.44 1.29
N GLY A 1059 -43.67 21.99 2.32
CA GLY A 1059 -44.04 21.27 3.53
C GLY A 1059 -42.89 21.01 4.51
N ALA A 1060 -41.88 21.90 4.60
CA ALA A 1060 -40.75 21.74 5.52
C ALA A 1060 -41.17 21.56 6.99
N ILE A 1061 -42.33 22.09 7.38
CA ILE A 1061 -42.88 21.91 8.72
C ILE A 1061 -43.40 20.49 8.99
N ASN A 1062 -43.94 19.80 7.98
CA ASN A 1062 -44.33 18.39 8.12
C ASN A 1062 -43.11 17.50 8.40
N SER A 1063 -41.95 17.86 7.86
CA SER A 1063 -40.69 17.16 8.14
C SER A 1063 -40.30 17.21 9.62
N LEU A 1064 -40.57 18.32 10.33
CA LEU A 1064 -40.35 18.37 11.80
C LEU A 1064 -41.26 17.37 12.53
N PHE A 1065 -42.54 17.28 12.15
CA PHE A 1065 -43.46 16.32 12.75
C PHE A 1065 -43.05 14.88 12.45
N VAL A 1066 -42.69 14.56 11.20
CA VAL A 1066 -42.22 13.22 10.80
C VAL A 1066 -40.93 12.83 11.55
N LEU A 1067 -39.94 13.74 11.61
CA LEU A 1067 -38.66 13.49 12.28
C LEU A 1067 -38.84 13.32 13.79
N GLY A 1068 -39.61 14.20 14.44
CA GLY A 1068 -39.93 14.10 15.86
C GLY A 1068 -40.67 12.79 16.16
N ARG A 1069 -41.79 12.55 15.46
CA ARG A 1069 -42.65 11.38 15.66
C ARG A 1069 -41.95 10.03 15.43
N SER A 1070 -40.93 10.01 14.58
CA SER A 1070 -40.10 8.82 14.38
C SER A 1070 -39.45 8.33 15.68
N ILE A 1071 -39.11 9.24 16.60
CA ILE A 1071 -38.53 8.91 17.92
C ILE A 1071 -39.51 8.06 18.73
N GLY A 1072 -40.77 8.49 18.84
CA GLY A 1072 -41.83 7.76 19.54
C GLY A 1072 -42.16 6.41 18.90
N PHE A 1073 -42.19 6.35 17.57
CA PHE A 1073 -42.46 5.10 16.84
C PHE A 1073 -41.33 4.08 17.01
N ILE A 1074 -40.06 4.51 16.97
CA ILE A 1074 -38.92 3.63 17.33
C ILE A 1074 -39.04 3.18 18.79
N GLY A 1075 -39.42 4.08 19.71
CA GLY A 1075 -39.69 3.76 21.11
C GLY A 1075 -40.74 2.65 21.26
N HIS A 1076 -41.87 2.76 20.56
CA HIS A 1076 -42.91 1.74 20.54
C HIS A 1076 -42.44 0.42 19.92
N TYR A 1077 -41.67 0.43 18.82
CA TYR A 1077 -41.09 -0.79 18.26
C TYR A 1077 -40.21 -1.52 19.30
N MET A 1078 -39.28 -0.80 19.93
CA MET A 1078 -38.38 -1.36 20.95
C MET A 1078 -39.16 -1.88 22.16
N ASP A 1079 -40.19 -1.14 22.60
CA ASP A 1079 -41.06 -1.56 23.69
C ASP A 1079 -41.80 -2.87 23.37
N GLN A 1080 -42.41 -3.00 22.19
CA GLN A 1080 -43.13 -4.24 21.82
C GLN A 1080 -42.20 -5.45 21.68
N LYS A 1081 -40.96 -5.27 21.19
CA LYS A 1081 -39.94 -6.32 21.18
C LYS A 1081 -39.50 -6.71 22.60
N ARG A 1082 -39.27 -5.71 23.48
CA ARG A 1082 -38.94 -5.92 24.90
C ARG A 1082 -40.04 -6.64 25.67
N LEU A 1083 -41.30 -6.25 25.44
CA LEU A 1083 -42.50 -6.87 26.02
C LEU A 1083 -42.86 -8.24 25.40
N LYS A 1084 -42.09 -8.71 24.40
CA LYS A 1084 -42.29 -9.99 23.69
C LYS A 1084 -43.72 -10.20 23.21
N GLN A 1085 -44.38 -9.13 22.76
CA GLN A 1085 -45.79 -9.17 22.38
C GLN A 1085 -45.99 -9.98 21.10
N GLY A 1086 -46.85 -11.01 21.18
CA GLY A 1086 -47.19 -11.87 20.04
C GLY A 1086 -48.08 -11.18 19.00
N LEU A 1087 -48.30 -11.86 17.87
CA LEU A 1087 -49.10 -11.36 16.74
C LEU A 1087 -50.43 -10.73 17.19
N TYR A 1088 -50.76 -9.56 16.64
CA TYR A 1088 -52.06 -8.93 16.82
C TYR A 1088 -53.03 -9.40 15.73
N ARG A 1089 -54.23 -9.79 16.13
CA ARG A 1089 -55.39 -10.00 15.27
C ARG A 1089 -56.51 -9.15 15.82
N HIS A 1090 -57.16 -8.36 14.97
CA HIS A 1090 -58.27 -7.51 15.39
C HIS A 1090 -59.47 -8.39 15.79
N PRO A 1091 -60.19 -8.07 16.88
CA PRO A 1091 -61.41 -8.77 17.28
C PRO A 1091 -62.50 -8.70 16.20
N TRP A 1092 -63.42 -9.68 16.19
CA TRP A 1092 -64.49 -9.74 15.19
C TRP A 1092 -65.72 -8.91 15.56
N ASP A 1093 -65.94 -8.67 16.85
CA ASP A 1093 -66.99 -7.83 17.43
C ASP A 1093 -66.80 -6.33 17.17
N ASP A 1094 -65.57 -5.89 16.86
CA ASP A 1094 -65.22 -4.52 16.44
C ASP A 1094 -65.33 -4.32 14.89
N ILE A 1095 -65.79 -5.34 14.15
CA ILE A 1095 -65.92 -5.31 12.68
C ILE A 1095 -67.37 -5.55 12.24
N SER A 1096 -67.98 -4.56 11.58
CA SER A 1096 -69.30 -4.72 10.97
C SER A 1096 -69.21 -5.37 9.58
N TYR A 1097 -69.52 -6.67 9.49
CA TYR A 1097 -69.51 -7.45 8.25
C TYR A 1097 -70.80 -7.25 7.43
N VAL A 1098 -70.92 -6.12 6.75
CA VAL A 1098 -72.03 -5.83 5.81
C VAL A 1098 -71.70 -6.40 4.43
N LEU A 1099 -71.84 -7.71 4.26
CA LEU A 1099 -71.56 -8.42 3.01
C LEU A 1099 -72.77 -8.39 2.05
N PRO A 1100 -72.57 -8.29 0.72
CA PRO A 1100 -73.67 -8.41 -0.24
C PRO A 1100 -74.30 -9.81 -0.23
N GLU A 1101 -75.62 -9.88 -0.35
CA GLU A 1101 -76.40 -11.13 -0.23
C GLU A 1101 -76.05 -12.24 -1.26
N GLN A 1102 -75.35 -11.91 -2.35
CA GLN A 1102 -74.98 -12.85 -3.43
C GLN A 1102 -73.81 -13.80 -3.11
N PHE A 1103 -73.24 -13.75 -1.89
CA PHE A 1103 -72.07 -14.56 -1.50
C PHE A 1103 -72.26 -15.40 -0.21
N ASN A 1104 -73.51 -15.66 0.20
CA ASN A 1104 -73.86 -16.57 1.31
C ASN A 1104 -74.32 -17.95 0.81
#